data_AF-A0A4Q2J729-F1
#
_entry.id   AF-A0A4Q2J729-F1
#
_cell.length_a   1.000
_cell.length_b   1.000
_cell.length_c   1.000
_cell.angle_alpha   90.00
_cell.angle_beta   90.00
_cell.angle_gamma   90.00
#
_symmetry.space_group_name_H-M   'P 1'
#
loop_
_entity.id
_entity.type
_entity.pdbx_description
1 polymer ?
#
loop_
_entity_poly.entity_id
_entity_poly.type
_entity_poly.pdbx_seq_one_letter_code
_entity_poly.pdbx_strand_id
1 'polypeptide(L)'
;MNSKITQSFVDIALDFLPPSVRHTLLEDKTFLKQWDIATITSVKLIAGGSSFRRDQLYSGIRRSISIQGIAVPIKDKDGTTWDMLVQLKDGVLAFSIRSGDVVYSLMDHSALAEDVATRTAWFEKTANEINFEGTTYRNWLQRLNGAPLSDEEFAELMTDIEQTPASIYLTLQRSMEHGRADPTTLVPHQLHYYEQLIGSLGSTTTVAEYIEVGAKPLIADLQSRRGTEGFLYSLLTCSVGTITENVRIENIDRGELVQTYQWLAQNGDPISQVGAVEIAISHLDTHPELAPFVEQIIEGFIADSPESDSSIFALLSSMIIMVASELSRRRILGKSPPFYRRQAAIAQASIVIRAINGSDIDPMSVTEWAQNSGLGYMFFLQGLIDLRREPRWLPDFVSAEQLRAEFIGRIANAVNRNATKIQLESLQTLLLGPTSKLENAVRWPFSNLPGPLEGELTPRPLIPDNALNVVKAALEAERLEASSFAVLANTALLFELPEGQSSLAASALHRVKFSVEKADDENTAFSLISGLAIVAAVTRGTDLADALRVLARVLRRRRVLVGDLDNELRIAMIAAASFEKIEDWAKFFGGWITEIAFEASAKDTAGRLLSKLRYLIQIEPTLARYCAVADAALTTFTH
;
A
#
# COMPACT_ATOMS: atom_id res chain seq x y z
N MET A 1 5.13 39.92 31.06
CA MET A 1 6.24 39.83 30.08
C MET A 1 5.66 40.24 28.73
N ASN A 2 6.29 41.17 28.02
CA ASN A 2 5.72 41.80 26.81
C ASN A 2 5.60 40.75 25.68
N SER A 3 4.41 40.49 25.11
CA SER A 3 4.22 39.33 24.20
C SER A 3 5.11 39.38 22.95
N LYS A 4 5.47 40.59 22.50
CA LYS A 4 6.45 40.80 21.41
C LYS A 4 7.87 40.31 21.73
N ILE A 5 8.30 40.39 22.99
CA ILE A 5 9.62 39.91 23.42
C ILE A 5 9.61 38.38 23.44
N THR A 6 8.54 37.77 23.94
CA THR A 6 8.38 36.32 23.96
C THR A 6 8.33 35.73 22.55
N GLN A 7 7.61 36.34 21.61
CA GLN A 7 7.60 35.94 20.18
C GLN A 7 9.01 35.97 19.57
N SER A 8 9.76 37.06 19.78
CA SER A 8 11.11 37.19 19.23
C SER A 8 12.08 36.12 19.76
N PHE A 9 11.95 35.69 21.01
CA PHE A 9 12.79 34.61 21.56
C PHE A 9 12.40 33.23 21.02
N VAL A 10 11.11 33.00 20.74
CA VAL A 10 10.62 31.75 20.17
C VAL A 10 11.05 31.61 18.71
N ASP A 11 10.98 32.68 17.90
CA ASP A 11 11.48 32.67 16.52
C ASP A 11 12.99 32.38 16.46
N ILE A 12 13.78 33.03 17.34
CA ILE A 12 15.22 32.77 17.46
C ILE A 12 15.48 31.32 17.89
N ALA A 13 14.72 30.81 18.87
CA ALA A 13 14.87 29.43 19.33
C ALA A 13 14.54 28.40 18.23
N LEU A 14 13.53 28.66 17.40
CA LEU A 14 13.17 27.82 16.25
C LEU A 14 14.27 27.77 15.18
N ASP A 15 15.05 28.85 15.00
CA ASP A 15 16.20 28.88 14.08
C ASP A 15 17.39 28.04 14.56
N PHE A 16 17.49 27.76 15.87
CA PHE A 16 18.53 26.89 16.45
C PHE A 16 18.15 25.40 16.48
N LEU A 17 16.92 25.05 16.11
CA LEU A 17 16.48 23.66 16.08
C LEU A 17 16.87 22.97 14.75
N PRO A 18 17.14 21.65 14.77
CA PRO A 18 17.29 20.86 13.55
C PRO A 18 16.05 21.02 12.64
N PRO A 19 16.21 21.08 11.31
CA PRO A 19 15.10 21.34 10.38
C PRO A 19 13.90 20.39 10.54
N SER A 20 14.14 19.13 10.88
CA SER A 20 13.09 18.13 11.14
C SER A 20 12.25 18.47 12.37
N VAL A 21 12.88 18.88 13.47
CA VAL A 21 12.21 19.26 14.71
C VAL A 21 11.46 20.58 14.54
N ARG A 22 12.08 21.54 13.85
CA ARG A 22 11.45 22.81 13.50
C ARG A 22 10.20 22.59 12.66
N HIS A 23 10.26 21.71 11.65
CA HIS A 23 9.13 21.41 10.79
C HIS A 23 7.97 20.81 11.58
N THR A 24 8.24 19.81 12.44
CA THR A 24 7.22 19.19 13.30
C THR A 24 6.59 20.20 14.28
N LEU A 25 7.37 21.11 14.86
CA LEU A 25 6.84 22.14 15.75
C LEU A 25 6.00 23.20 15.03
N LEU A 26 6.36 23.53 13.79
CA LEU A 26 5.58 24.44 12.94
C LEU A 26 4.32 23.79 12.36
N GLU A 27 4.16 22.47 12.46
CA GLU A 27 2.95 21.73 12.11
C GLU A 27 1.99 21.55 13.30
N ASP A 28 2.47 21.70 14.54
CA ASP A 28 1.64 21.56 15.75
C ASP A 28 0.83 22.84 16.01
N LYS A 29 -0.46 22.80 15.65
CA LYS A 29 -1.43 23.90 15.87
C LYS A 29 -1.53 24.31 17.35
N THR A 30 -1.31 23.38 18.29
CA THR A 30 -1.34 23.64 19.73
C THR A 30 -0.12 24.43 20.15
N PHE A 31 1.06 24.06 19.66
CA PHE A 31 2.32 24.76 19.88
C PHE A 31 2.27 26.19 19.31
N LEU A 32 1.84 26.35 18.06
CA LEU A 32 1.70 27.66 17.42
C LEU A 32 0.76 28.58 18.19
N LYS A 33 -0.39 28.06 18.64
CA LYS A 33 -1.39 28.80 19.44
C LYS A 33 -0.90 29.14 20.84
N GLN A 34 -0.15 28.23 21.48
CA GLN A 34 0.41 28.44 22.82
C GLN A 34 1.41 29.60 22.86
N TRP A 35 2.17 29.78 21.77
CA TRP A 35 3.24 30.77 21.69
C TRP A 35 2.89 32.00 20.84
N ASP A 36 1.64 32.09 20.35
CA ASP A 36 1.16 33.16 19.48
C ASP A 36 2.08 33.38 18.27
N ILE A 37 2.65 32.29 17.72
CA ILE A 37 3.56 32.37 16.57
C ILE A 37 2.70 32.60 15.33
N ALA A 38 2.70 33.83 14.83
CA ALA A 38 2.10 34.12 13.54
C ALA A 38 2.94 33.44 12.46
N THR A 39 2.52 32.27 11.99
CA THR A 39 3.08 31.68 10.78
C THR A 39 2.77 32.64 9.63
N ILE A 40 3.74 33.49 9.27
CA ILE A 40 3.70 34.30 8.05
C ILE A 40 3.80 33.31 6.87
N THR A 41 2.68 32.64 6.60
CA THR A 41 2.55 31.72 5.49
C THR A 41 2.59 32.54 4.21
N SER A 42 3.72 32.46 3.52
CA SER A 42 3.80 32.92 2.14
C SER A 42 3.07 31.95 1.24
N VAL A 43 2.25 32.46 0.34
CA VAL A 43 1.75 31.69 -0.81
C VAL A 43 2.67 31.99 -2.00
N LYS A 44 3.25 30.96 -2.62
CA LYS A 44 3.96 31.10 -3.90
C LYS A 44 3.04 30.62 -5.01
N LEU A 45 2.96 31.37 -6.10
CA LEU A 45 2.09 31.02 -7.22
C LEU A 45 2.68 29.87 -8.07
N ILE A 46 4.00 29.84 -8.23
CA ILE A 46 4.75 28.77 -8.92
C ILE A 46 6.13 28.59 -8.28
N ALA A 47 6.78 27.46 -8.54
CA ALA A 47 8.18 27.24 -8.15
C ALA A 47 9.08 28.33 -8.77
N GLY A 48 9.75 29.10 -7.91
CA GLY A 48 10.59 30.25 -8.33
C GLY A 48 9.84 31.54 -8.67
N GLY A 49 8.51 31.58 -8.54
CA GLY A 49 7.69 32.76 -8.83
C GLY A 49 7.44 33.67 -7.61
N SER A 50 6.66 34.73 -7.83
CA SER A 50 6.32 35.72 -6.80
C SER A 50 5.61 35.10 -5.60
N SER A 51 5.96 35.63 -4.42
CA SER A 51 5.46 35.16 -3.14
C SER A 51 4.64 36.24 -2.44
N PHE A 52 3.43 35.91 -2.02
CA PHE A 52 2.51 36.83 -1.38
C PHE A 52 2.35 36.48 0.10
N ARG A 53 2.04 37.48 0.94
CA ARG A 53 1.52 37.18 2.27
C ARG A 53 0.09 36.65 2.14
N ARG A 54 -0.24 35.53 2.80
CA ARG A 54 -1.55 34.87 2.70
C ARG A 54 -2.71 35.81 3.01
N ASP A 55 -2.60 36.60 4.08
CA ASP A 55 -3.62 37.57 4.50
C ASP A 55 -3.90 38.64 3.42
N GLN A 56 -2.84 39.16 2.80
CA GLN A 56 -2.96 40.15 1.72
C GLN A 56 -3.55 39.55 0.45
N LEU A 57 -3.13 38.33 0.09
CA LEU A 57 -3.64 37.63 -1.09
C LEU A 57 -5.13 37.34 -0.96
N TYR A 58 -5.55 36.70 0.15
CA TYR A 58 -6.95 36.33 0.36
C TYR A 58 -7.86 37.55 0.59
N SER A 59 -7.36 38.60 1.25
CA SER A 59 -8.10 39.88 1.32
C SER A 59 -8.27 40.52 -0.06
N GLY A 60 -7.24 40.46 -0.91
CA GLY A 60 -7.31 40.90 -2.30
C GLY A 60 -8.33 40.12 -3.11
N ILE A 61 -8.33 38.78 -3.00
CA ILE A 61 -9.31 37.89 -3.66
C ILE A 61 -10.73 38.22 -3.22
N ARG A 62 -11.00 38.32 -1.91
CA ARG A 62 -12.35 38.69 -1.39
C ARG A 62 -12.82 40.02 -1.99
N ARG A 63 -11.94 41.02 -2.01
CA ARG A 63 -12.25 42.31 -2.61
C ARG A 63 -12.53 42.17 -4.10
N SER A 64 -11.69 41.48 -4.88
CA SER A 64 -11.90 41.30 -6.32
C SER A 64 -13.20 40.53 -6.65
N ILE A 65 -13.61 39.57 -5.81
CA ILE A 65 -14.92 38.91 -5.94
C ILE A 65 -16.06 39.92 -5.74
N SER A 66 -15.94 40.84 -4.77
CA SER A 66 -16.99 41.84 -4.47
C SER A 66 -17.13 42.93 -5.54
N ILE A 67 -16.06 43.27 -6.26
CA ILE A 67 -16.02 44.35 -7.27
C ILE A 67 -15.69 43.82 -8.67
N GLN A 68 -16.26 42.67 -9.04
CA GLN A 68 -16.00 41.93 -10.29
C GLN A 68 -15.68 42.82 -11.50
N GLY A 69 -14.68 42.42 -12.28
CA GLY A 69 -14.20 43.14 -13.45
C GLY A 69 -13.27 44.33 -13.15
N ILE A 70 -13.08 44.70 -11.88
CA ILE A 70 -12.15 45.75 -11.45
C ILE A 70 -10.89 45.12 -10.86
N ALA A 71 -9.72 45.59 -11.31
CA ALA A 71 -8.43 45.15 -10.79
C ALA A 71 -8.20 45.70 -9.37
N VAL A 72 -7.79 44.83 -8.45
CA VAL A 72 -7.41 45.16 -7.07
C VAL A 72 -5.89 45.05 -6.93
N PRO A 73 -5.18 46.13 -6.55
CA PRO A 73 -3.75 46.06 -6.35
C PRO A 73 -3.40 45.29 -5.07
N ILE A 74 -2.50 44.31 -5.20
CA ILE A 74 -1.90 43.55 -4.10
C ILE A 74 -0.38 43.58 -4.23
N LYS A 75 0.35 43.47 -3.11
CA LYS A 75 1.82 43.48 -3.12
C LYS A 75 2.38 42.09 -2.84
N ASP A 76 3.41 41.71 -3.57
CA ASP A 76 4.22 40.55 -3.21
C ASP A 76 5.20 40.90 -2.07
N LYS A 77 5.93 39.89 -1.58
CA LYS A 77 6.93 40.04 -0.51
C LYS A 77 8.10 40.95 -0.89
N ASP A 78 8.38 41.07 -2.18
CA ASP A 78 9.44 41.94 -2.72
C ASP A 78 8.95 43.38 -2.95
N GLY A 79 7.66 43.64 -2.69
CA GLY A 79 7.03 44.96 -2.81
C GLY A 79 6.50 45.29 -4.20
N THR A 80 6.60 44.37 -5.16
CA THR A 80 6.03 44.52 -6.51
C THR A 80 4.51 44.54 -6.40
N THR A 81 3.88 45.45 -7.13
CA THR A 81 2.41 45.55 -7.17
C THR A 81 1.87 44.70 -8.31
N TRP A 82 0.84 43.93 -8.00
CA TRP A 82 0.14 43.04 -8.91
C TRP A 82 -1.36 43.39 -8.92
N ASP A 83 -1.97 43.36 -10.09
CA ASP A 83 -3.41 43.56 -10.27
C ASP A 83 -4.12 42.20 -10.15
N MET A 84 -4.90 42.00 -9.09
CA MET A 84 -5.81 40.86 -8.93
C MET A 84 -7.15 41.16 -9.60
N LEU A 85 -7.56 40.32 -10.54
CA LEU A 85 -8.76 40.48 -11.34
C LEU A 85 -9.61 39.21 -11.30
N VAL A 86 -10.89 39.38 -10.96
CA VAL A 86 -11.91 38.32 -11.01
C VAL A 86 -12.98 38.72 -12.02
N GLN A 87 -13.27 37.83 -12.98
CA GLN A 87 -14.24 38.07 -14.04
C GLN A 87 -15.17 36.87 -14.21
N LEU A 88 -16.44 37.12 -14.50
CA LEU A 88 -17.36 36.06 -14.89
C LEU A 88 -17.07 35.65 -16.34
N LYS A 89 -16.68 34.40 -16.57
CA LYS A 89 -16.51 33.78 -17.89
C LYS A 89 -17.31 32.50 -17.94
N ASP A 90 -18.21 32.38 -18.91
CA ASP A 90 -19.06 31.20 -19.12
C ASP A 90 -19.81 30.73 -17.85
N GLY A 91 -20.24 31.70 -17.03
CA GLY A 91 -20.95 31.45 -15.77
C GLY A 91 -20.07 31.07 -14.57
N VAL A 92 -18.73 31.06 -14.72
CA VAL A 92 -17.77 30.75 -13.64
C VAL A 92 -16.86 31.95 -13.37
N LEU A 93 -16.46 32.14 -12.12
CA LEU A 93 -15.50 33.19 -11.77
C LEU A 93 -14.08 32.76 -12.17
N ALA A 94 -13.47 33.49 -13.10
CA ALA A 94 -12.09 33.33 -13.51
C ALA A 94 -11.20 34.28 -12.70
N PHE A 95 -10.19 33.72 -12.04
CA PHE A 95 -9.26 34.44 -11.17
C PHE A 95 -7.92 34.63 -11.88
N SER A 96 -7.40 35.84 -11.90
CA SER A 96 -6.09 36.13 -12.48
C SER A 96 -5.35 37.20 -11.71
N ILE A 97 -4.02 37.14 -11.76
CA ILE A 97 -3.15 38.16 -11.19
C ILE A 97 -2.11 38.54 -12.23
N ARG A 98 -1.90 39.85 -12.43
CA ARG A 98 -0.99 40.37 -13.48
C ARG A 98 -0.02 41.42 -12.97
N SER A 99 1.18 41.45 -13.54
CA SER A 99 2.16 42.51 -13.36
C SER A 99 2.96 42.67 -14.65
N GLY A 100 2.82 43.82 -15.31
CA GLY A 100 3.36 44.03 -16.67
C GLY A 100 2.82 43.00 -17.65
N ASP A 101 3.72 42.30 -18.35
CA ASP A 101 3.40 41.24 -19.32
C ASP A 101 3.14 39.87 -18.68
N VAL A 102 3.38 39.73 -17.37
CA VAL A 102 3.20 38.46 -16.66
C VAL A 102 1.76 38.35 -16.16
N VAL A 103 1.07 37.27 -16.55
CA VAL A 103 -0.28 36.95 -16.09
C VAL A 103 -0.29 35.52 -15.56
N TYR A 104 -0.77 35.34 -14.33
CA TYR A 104 -1.05 34.03 -13.77
C TYR A 104 -2.56 33.82 -13.66
N SER A 105 -3.04 32.67 -14.15
CA SER A 105 -4.38 32.17 -13.84
C SER A 105 -4.34 31.49 -12.47
N LEU A 106 -5.30 31.80 -11.62
CA LEU A 106 -5.43 31.19 -10.30
C LEU A 106 -6.56 30.16 -10.29
N MET A 107 -6.50 29.25 -9.32
CA MET A 107 -7.59 28.33 -9.02
C MET A 107 -8.85 29.10 -8.62
N ASP A 108 -10.01 28.47 -8.70
CA ASP A 108 -11.26 29.09 -8.26
C ASP A 108 -11.29 29.23 -6.73
N HIS A 109 -11.39 30.47 -6.24
CA HIS A 109 -11.44 30.81 -4.80
C HIS A 109 -12.84 31.29 -4.37
N SER A 110 -13.90 30.93 -5.11
CA SER A 110 -15.28 31.38 -4.84
C SER A 110 -15.80 30.97 -3.46
N ALA A 111 -15.18 29.98 -2.80
CA ALA A 111 -15.44 29.65 -1.39
C ALA A 111 -15.28 30.84 -0.42
N LEU A 112 -14.44 31.82 -0.77
CA LEU A 112 -14.17 33.02 0.02
C LEU A 112 -15.21 34.14 -0.17
N ALA A 113 -16.20 33.95 -1.06
CA ALA A 113 -17.20 34.97 -1.37
C ALA A 113 -18.08 35.31 -0.14
N GLU A 114 -18.42 36.59 0.01
CA GLU A 114 -19.40 37.04 1.02
C GLU A 114 -20.82 36.57 0.72
N ASP A 115 -21.14 36.36 -0.56
CA ASP A 115 -22.42 35.84 -1.01
C ASP A 115 -22.53 34.32 -0.81
N VAL A 116 -23.62 33.89 -0.15
CA VAL A 116 -23.86 32.47 0.19
C VAL A 116 -23.98 31.63 -1.08
N ALA A 117 -24.78 32.10 -2.03
CA ALA A 117 -25.07 31.35 -3.24
C ALA A 117 -23.80 31.10 -4.07
N THR A 118 -22.93 32.10 -4.17
CA THR A 118 -21.65 31.98 -4.88
C THR A 118 -20.74 30.91 -4.26
N ARG A 119 -20.56 30.93 -2.93
CA ARG A 119 -19.66 29.95 -2.26
C ARG A 119 -20.26 28.55 -2.19
N THR A 120 -21.57 28.40 -2.01
CA THR A 120 -22.21 27.07 -1.99
C THR A 120 -22.29 26.47 -3.39
N ALA A 121 -22.60 27.26 -4.43
CA ALA A 121 -22.62 26.78 -5.81
C ALA A 121 -21.22 26.31 -6.27
N TRP A 122 -20.17 27.05 -5.91
CA TRP A 122 -18.80 26.60 -6.11
C TRP A 122 -18.52 25.29 -5.39
N PHE A 123 -18.87 25.20 -4.10
CA PHE A 123 -18.57 24.01 -3.31
C PHE A 123 -19.31 22.78 -3.81
N GLU A 124 -20.59 22.91 -4.16
CA GLU A 124 -21.37 21.81 -4.75
C GLU A 124 -20.80 21.38 -6.10
N LYS A 125 -20.41 22.33 -6.95
CA LYS A 125 -19.76 22.03 -8.23
C LYS A 125 -18.43 21.29 -8.03
N THR A 126 -17.53 21.84 -7.22
CA THR A 126 -16.23 21.22 -6.93
C THR A 126 -16.42 19.86 -6.26
N ALA A 127 -17.33 19.76 -5.30
CA ALA A 127 -17.63 18.50 -4.63
C ALA A 127 -18.15 17.45 -5.60
N ASN A 128 -18.95 17.81 -6.59
CA ASN A 128 -19.38 16.87 -7.63
C ASN A 128 -18.21 16.47 -8.54
N GLU A 129 -17.34 17.40 -8.94
CA GLU A 129 -16.19 17.12 -9.83
C GLU A 129 -15.14 16.19 -9.19
N ILE A 130 -14.90 16.34 -7.88
CA ILE A 130 -13.90 15.55 -7.14
C ILE A 130 -14.54 14.56 -6.17
N ASN A 131 -15.85 14.34 -6.30
CA ASN A 131 -16.58 13.39 -5.50
C ASN A 131 -16.34 13.58 -3.98
N PHE A 132 -16.42 14.83 -3.49
CA PHE A 132 -16.25 15.20 -2.08
C PHE A 132 -17.58 15.08 -1.32
N GLU A 133 -17.70 14.08 -0.44
CA GLU A 133 -19.00 13.69 0.11
C GLU A 133 -18.97 13.31 1.60
N GLY A 134 -20.09 12.79 2.12
CA GLY A 134 -20.19 12.20 3.45
C GLY A 134 -20.46 13.20 4.58
N THR A 135 -19.94 12.89 5.76
CA THR A 135 -20.03 13.78 6.93
C THR A 135 -19.23 15.06 6.73
N THR A 136 -18.02 14.95 6.16
CA THR A 136 -17.15 16.09 5.89
C THR A 136 -17.79 17.07 4.90
N TYR A 137 -18.37 16.58 3.80
CA TYR A 137 -19.16 17.41 2.89
C TYR A 137 -20.31 18.14 3.59
N ARG A 138 -21.13 17.43 4.38
CA ARG A 138 -22.27 18.04 5.09
C ARG A 138 -21.82 19.10 6.09
N ASN A 139 -20.72 18.85 6.79
CA ASN A 139 -20.13 19.81 7.73
C ASN A 139 -19.68 21.07 6.98
N TRP A 140 -19.00 20.93 5.84
CA TRP A 140 -18.57 22.06 5.03
C TRP A 140 -19.72 22.81 4.38
N LEU A 141 -20.73 22.10 3.86
CA LEU A 141 -21.93 22.73 3.32
C LEU A 141 -22.66 23.53 4.41
N GLN A 142 -22.80 22.97 5.62
CA GLN A 142 -23.37 23.69 6.76
C GLN A 142 -22.52 24.92 7.13
N ARG A 143 -21.19 24.78 7.14
CA ARG A 143 -20.27 25.89 7.45
C ARG A 143 -20.35 26.99 6.40
N LEU A 144 -20.41 26.64 5.12
CA LEU A 144 -20.53 27.57 3.99
C LEU A 144 -21.90 28.27 3.96
N ASN A 145 -22.97 27.65 4.44
CA ASN A 145 -24.26 28.31 4.61
C ASN A 145 -24.26 29.39 5.72
N GLY A 146 -23.24 29.39 6.59
CA GLY A 146 -23.05 30.37 7.65
C GLY A 146 -22.32 31.64 7.19
N ALA A 147 -21.50 32.21 8.07
CA ALA A 147 -20.65 33.36 7.76
C ALA A 147 -19.56 33.01 6.71
N PRO A 148 -18.94 33.99 6.04
CA PRO A 148 -17.80 33.74 5.16
C PRO A 148 -16.67 32.97 5.87
N LEU A 149 -15.89 32.21 5.10
CA LEU A 149 -14.75 31.47 5.64
C LEU A 149 -13.61 32.43 6.04
N SER A 150 -13.01 32.18 7.19
CA SER A 150 -11.70 32.72 7.54
C SER A 150 -10.60 32.14 6.65
N ASP A 151 -9.40 32.72 6.70
CA ASP A 151 -8.25 32.24 5.95
C ASP A 151 -7.84 30.82 6.38
N GLU A 152 -7.97 30.51 7.66
CA GLU A 152 -7.73 29.18 8.23
C GLU A 152 -8.76 28.16 7.76
N GLU A 153 -10.05 28.49 7.85
CA GLU A 153 -11.12 27.57 7.44
C GLU A 153 -11.10 27.31 5.93
N PHE A 154 -10.74 28.31 5.12
CA PHE A 154 -10.53 28.09 3.69
C PHE A 154 -9.36 27.15 3.41
N ALA A 155 -8.23 27.31 4.11
CA ALA A 155 -7.09 26.40 3.97
C ALA A 155 -7.44 24.96 4.40
N GLU A 156 -8.24 24.79 5.45
CA GLU A 156 -8.74 23.48 5.90
C GLU A 156 -9.68 22.85 4.86
N LEU A 157 -10.61 23.62 4.31
CA LEU A 157 -11.51 23.15 3.24
C LEU A 157 -10.72 22.70 1.99
N MET A 158 -9.74 23.51 1.56
CA MET A 158 -8.90 23.15 0.42
C MET A 158 -8.08 21.90 0.70
N THR A 159 -7.58 21.74 1.92
CA THR A 159 -6.86 20.53 2.34
C THR A 159 -7.75 19.28 2.23
N ASP A 160 -9.00 19.35 2.69
CA ASP A 160 -9.94 18.23 2.62
C ASP A 160 -10.34 17.90 1.17
N ILE A 161 -10.53 18.92 0.34
CA ILE A 161 -10.82 18.80 -1.10
C ILE A 161 -9.64 18.15 -1.84
N GLU A 162 -8.42 18.61 -1.60
CA GLU A 162 -7.20 18.12 -2.25
C GLU A 162 -6.86 16.68 -1.85
N GLN A 163 -7.36 16.22 -0.70
CA GLN A 163 -7.10 14.89 -0.13
C GLN A 163 -8.21 13.86 -0.38
N THR A 164 -9.02 14.03 -1.44
CA THR A 164 -9.90 12.95 -1.90
C THR A 164 -9.17 12.02 -2.88
N PRO A 165 -9.57 10.74 -2.96
CA PRO A 165 -9.09 9.83 -4.01
C PRO A 165 -9.20 10.40 -5.43
N ALA A 166 -10.30 11.08 -5.76
CA ALA A 166 -10.49 11.68 -7.07
C ALA A 166 -9.58 12.89 -7.32
N SER A 167 -9.38 13.76 -6.32
CA SER A 167 -8.45 14.89 -6.41
C SER A 167 -7.00 14.42 -6.59
N ILE A 168 -6.60 13.37 -5.87
CA ILE A 168 -5.27 12.77 -6.02
C ILE A 168 -5.12 12.17 -7.42
N TYR A 169 -6.13 11.44 -7.92
CA TYR A 169 -6.10 10.91 -9.28
C TYR A 169 -5.95 12.02 -10.34
N LEU A 170 -6.75 13.09 -10.27
CA LEU A 170 -6.66 14.22 -11.20
C LEU A 170 -5.31 14.94 -11.10
N THR A 171 -4.76 15.06 -9.90
CA THR A 171 -3.44 15.65 -9.67
C THR A 171 -2.34 14.80 -10.29
N LEU A 172 -2.44 13.47 -10.17
CA LEU A 172 -1.52 12.53 -10.80
C LEU A 172 -1.57 12.62 -12.32
N GLN A 173 -2.77 12.61 -12.92
CA GLN A 173 -2.94 12.76 -14.36
C GLN A 173 -2.26 14.05 -14.87
N ARG A 174 -2.57 15.19 -14.25
CA ARG A 174 -1.94 16.47 -14.62
C ARG A 174 -0.42 16.45 -14.42
N SER A 175 0.06 15.83 -13.34
CA SER A 175 1.50 15.73 -13.09
C SER A 175 2.20 14.92 -14.19
N MET A 176 1.58 13.82 -14.61
CA MET A 176 2.07 12.92 -15.66
C MET A 176 2.07 13.59 -17.03
N GLU A 177 1.01 14.33 -17.39
CA GLU A 177 0.94 15.14 -18.62
C GLU A 177 2.10 16.15 -18.73
N HIS A 178 2.57 16.67 -17.59
CA HIS A 178 3.66 17.66 -17.54
C HIS A 178 5.04 17.01 -17.30
N GLY A 179 5.14 15.67 -17.35
CA GLY A 179 6.39 14.93 -17.15
C GLY A 179 7.00 15.11 -15.77
N ARG A 180 6.19 15.39 -14.74
CA ARG A 180 6.62 15.54 -13.35
C ARG A 180 6.13 14.35 -12.52
N ALA A 181 7.02 13.78 -11.73
CA ALA A 181 6.67 12.81 -10.70
C ALA A 181 7.34 13.22 -9.38
N ASP A 182 6.55 13.78 -8.46
CA ASP A 182 6.99 13.97 -7.07
C ASP A 182 6.52 12.76 -6.25
N PRO A 183 7.42 12.05 -5.54
CA PRO A 183 7.04 10.95 -4.65
C PRO A 183 5.96 11.32 -3.63
N THR A 184 5.89 12.59 -3.21
CA THR A 184 4.85 13.08 -2.27
C THR A 184 3.48 13.22 -2.91
N THR A 185 3.41 13.39 -4.23
CA THR A 185 2.17 13.34 -5.01
C THR A 185 1.72 11.91 -5.28
N LEU A 186 2.68 10.98 -5.42
CA LEU A 186 2.41 9.55 -5.67
C LEU A 186 1.83 8.83 -4.45
N VAL A 187 2.20 9.26 -3.24
CA VAL A 187 1.77 8.61 -2.00
C VAL A 187 1.29 9.67 -1.00
N PRO A 188 -0.04 9.88 -0.88
CA PRO A 188 -0.59 10.81 0.10
C PRO A 188 -0.16 10.47 1.53
N HIS A 189 -0.07 11.48 2.40
CA HIS A 189 0.49 11.31 3.75
C HIS A 189 -0.55 11.33 4.86
N GLN A 190 -1.81 11.60 4.53
CA GLN A 190 -2.87 11.81 5.49
C GLN A 190 -3.65 10.53 5.70
N LEU A 191 -3.89 10.18 6.97
CA LEU A 191 -4.66 9.00 7.34
C LEU A 191 -6.07 9.02 6.72
N HIS A 192 -6.71 10.19 6.77
CA HIS A 192 -8.09 10.36 6.29
C HIS A 192 -8.26 10.04 4.81
N TYR A 193 -7.25 10.33 3.98
CA TYR A 193 -7.23 9.94 2.57
C TYR A 193 -7.44 8.43 2.40
N TYR A 194 -6.71 7.62 3.17
CA TYR A 194 -6.80 6.17 3.08
C TYR A 194 -8.13 5.64 3.62
N GLU A 195 -8.72 6.27 4.64
CA GLU A 195 -10.06 5.91 5.09
C GLU A 195 -11.14 6.17 4.04
N GLN A 196 -10.99 7.22 3.22
CA GLN A 196 -11.88 7.46 2.08
C GLN A 196 -11.61 6.49 0.92
N LEU A 197 -10.36 6.03 0.77
CA LEU A 197 -9.97 5.13 -0.31
C LEU A 197 -10.39 3.68 -0.07
N ILE A 198 -10.23 3.19 1.16
CA ILE A 198 -10.44 1.77 1.50
C ILE A 198 -11.47 1.54 2.62
N GLY A 199 -12.01 2.60 3.22
CA GLY A 199 -12.99 2.51 4.30
C GLY A 199 -12.29 2.56 5.66
N SER A 200 -12.98 3.06 6.68
CA SER A 200 -12.37 3.20 8.01
C SER A 200 -12.15 1.85 8.68
N LEU A 201 -10.99 1.70 9.34
CA LEU A 201 -10.68 0.52 10.14
C LEU A 201 -11.49 0.48 11.45
N GLY A 202 -11.84 1.64 12.01
CA GLY A 202 -12.43 1.73 13.34
C GLY A 202 -11.56 1.04 14.41
N SER A 203 -12.17 0.14 15.20
CA SER A 203 -11.48 -0.67 16.21
C SER A 203 -11.18 -2.11 15.76
N THR A 204 -11.34 -2.41 14.47
CA THR A 204 -11.20 -3.79 13.97
C THR A 204 -9.75 -4.27 13.98
N THR A 205 -9.58 -5.56 14.19
CA THR A 205 -8.25 -6.19 14.20
C THR A 205 -8.10 -7.31 13.19
N THR A 206 -9.20 -7.78 12.60
CA THR A 206 -9.23 -8.88 11.62
C THR A 206 -9.81 -8.43 10.29
N VAL A 207 -9.48 -9.15 9.22
CA VAL A 207 -9.98 -8.89 7.87
C VAL A 207 -11.51 -9.02 7.80
N ALA A 208 -12.08 -10.06 8.42
CA ALA A 208 -13.52 -10.32 8.37
C ALA A 208 -14.33 -9.20 9.03
N GLU A 209 -13.88 -8.71 10.19
CA GLU A 209 -14.51 -7.56 10.86
C GLU A 209 -14.40 -6.30 10.01
N TYR A 210 -13.20 -6.02 9.47
CA TYR A 210 -12.97 -4.87 8.59
C TYR A 210 -13.88 -4.88 7.35
N ILE A 211 -14.09 -6.05 6.73
CA ILE A 211 -14.98 -6.16 5.58
C ILE A 211 -16.39 -5.69 5.94
N GLU A 212 -16.93 -6.14 7.07
CA GLU A 212 -18.30 -5.82 7.47
C GLU A 212 -18.49 -4.37 7.92
N VAL A 213 -17.52 -3.78 8.63
CA VAL A 213 -17.69 -2.43 9.22
C VAL A 213 -16.99 -1.31 8.45
N GLY A 214 -16.05 -1.64 7.58
CA GLY A 214 -15.24 -0.69 6.81
C GLY A 214 -15.51 -0.78 5.31
N ALA A 215 -15.08 -1.87 4.68
CA ALA A 215 -15.11 -2.00 3.22
C ALA A 215 -16.54 -2.02 2.65
N LYS A 216 -17.44 -2.83 3.21
CA LYS A 216 -18.82 -2.97 2.74
C LYS A 216 -19.64 -1.69 2.88
N PRO A 217 -19.60 -0.94 4.01
CA PRO A 217 -20.20 0.38 4.08
C PRO A 217 -19.64 1.36 3.06
N LEU A 218 -18.33 1.38 2.83
CA LEU A 218 -17.72 2.22 1.79
C LEU A 218 -18.26 1.87 0.40
N ILE A 219 -18.26 0.60 0.02
CA ILE A 219 -18.75 0.14 -1.29
C ILE A 219 -20.22 0.53 -1.47
N ALA A 220 -21.06 0.28 -0.46
CA ALA A 220 -22.47 0.67 -0.51
C ALA A 220 -22.64 2.20 -0.67
N ASP A 221 -21.83 2.99 0.02
CA ASP A 221 -21.82 4.45 -0.08
C ASP A 221 -21.47 4.91 -1.50
N LEU A 222 -20.35 4.40 -2.05
CA LEU A 222 -19.88 4.69 -3.39
C LEU A 222 -20.92 4.35 -4.46
N GLN A 223 -21.48 3.13 -4.40
CA GLN A 223 -22.42 2.64 -5.41
C GLN A 223 -23.80 3.31 -5.34
N SER A 224 -24.26 3.68 -4.14
CA SER A 224 -25.55 4.36 -3.99
C SER A 224 -25.55 5.80 -4.51
N ARG A 225 -24.38 6.43 -4.61
CA ARG A 225 -24.27 7.87 -4.91
C ARG A 225 -23.65 8.18 -6.26
N ARG A 226 -22.81 7.29 -6.80
CA ARG A 226 -21.94 7.61 -7.95
C ARG A 226 -22.11 6.67 -9.15
N GLY A 227 -23.13 5.81 -9.15
CA GLY A 227 -23.42 4.88 -10.25
C GLY A 227 -22.16 4.17 -10.77
N THR A 228 -21.83 4.43 -12.05
CA THR A 228 -20.66 3.89 -12.74
C THR A 228 -19.31 4.28 -12.13
N GLU A 229 -19.12 5.54 -11.71
CA GLU A 229 -17.87 5.94 -11.03
C GLU A 229 -17.73 5.24 -9.68
N GLY A 230 -18.83 5.15 -8.93
CA GLY A 230 -18.87 4.45 -7.65
C GLY A 230 -18.47 2.98 -7.77
N PHE A 231 -18.91 2.33 -8.85
CA PHE A 231 -18.46 0.99 -9.21
C PHE A 231 -16.95 0.93 -9.49
N LEU A 232 -16.41 1.83 -10.32
CA LEU A 232 -14.98 1.87 -10.61
C LEU A 232 -14.11 2.14 -9.37
N TYR A 233 -14.56 3.00 -8.44
CA TYR A 233 -13.85 3.21 -7.16
C TYR A 233 -13.97 2.01 -6.23
N SER A 234 -15.12 1.33 -6.22
CA SER A 234 -15.30 0.10 -5.42
C SER A 234 -14.30 -0.99 -5.84
N LEU A 235 -14.02 -1.11 -7.14
CA LEU A 235 -13.07 -2.08 -7.69
C LEU A 235 -11.62 -1.89 -7.21
N LEU A 236 -11.21 -0.67 -6.80
CA LEU A 236 -9.88 -0.42 -6.21
C LEU A 236 -9.67 -1.20 -4.90
N THR A 237 -10.76 -1.58 -4.23
CA THR A 237 -10.73 -2.31 -2.95
C THR A 237 -10.72 -3.83 -3.11
N CYS A 238 -10.88 -4.34 -4.34
CA CYS A 238 -11.04 -5.77 -4.64
C CYS A 238 -9.72 -6.57 -4.57
N SER A 239 -8.88 -6.33 -3.56
CA SER A 239 -7.61 -7.04 -3.35
C SER A 239 -7.80 -8.48 -2.86
N VAL A 240 -9.02 -8.84 -2.43
CA VAL A 240 -9.44 -10.22 -2.09
C VAL A 240 -10.88 -10.46 -2.54
N GLY A 241 -11.21 -11.68 -2.94
CA GLY A 241 -12.53 -12.03 -3.50
C GLY A 241 -13.70 -11.79 -2.53
N THR A 242 -13.49 -11.91 -1.22
CA THR A 242 -14.54 -11.63 -0.20
C THR A 242 -14.94 -10.16 -0.13
N ILE A 243 -14.06 -9.22 -0.53
CA ILE A 243 -14.44 -7.82 -0.72
C ILE A 243 -15.25 -7.70 -2.02
N THR A 244 -14.79 -8.32 -3.11
CA THR A 244 -15.44 -8.28 -4.42
C THR A 244 -16.91 -8.72 -4.36
N GLU A 245 -17.24 -9.71 -3.54
CA GLU A 245 -18.62 -10.21 -3.33
C GLU A 245 -19.62 -9.14 -2.83
N ASN A 246 -19.13 -8.02 -2.31
CA ASN A 246 -19.97 -6.91 -1.86
C ASN A 246 -20.28 -5.88 -2.96
N VAL A 247 -19.59 -5.93 -4.10
CA VAL A 247 -19.77 -4.99 -5.21
C VAL A 247 -20.96 -5.42 -6.08
N ARG A 248 -21.90 -4.51 -6.28
CA ARG A 248 -23.16 -4.73 -7.03
C ARG A 248 -23.12 -4.10 -8.42
N ILE A 249 -23.78 -4.71 -9.40
CA ILE A 249 -23.92 -4.17 -10.76
C ILE A 249 -25.37 -3.94 -11.17
N GLU A 250 -26.31 -4.41 -10.35
CA GLU A 250 -27.75 -4.43 -10.64
C GLU A 250 -28.37 -3.02 -10.75
N ASN A 251 -27.69 -2.00 -10.20
CA ASN A 251 -28.13 -0.61 -10.22
C ASN A 251 -27.46 0.24 -11.32
N ILE A 252 -26.62 -0.36 -12.17
CA ILE A 252 -25.89 0.35 -13.24
C ILE A 252 -26.65 0.14 -14.54
N ASP A 253 -26.82 1.21 -15.33
CA ASP A 253 -27.42 1.07 -16.66
C ASP A 253 -26.62 0.09 -17.52
N ARG A 254 -27.32 -0.74 -18.31
CA ARG A 254 -26.70 -1.80 -19.10
C ARG A 254 -25.68 -1.26 -20.11
N GLY A 255 -25.98 -0.12 -20.73
CA GLY A 255 -25.08 0.54 -21.69
C GLY A 255 -23.86 1.12 -21.01
N GLU A 256 -24.04 1.78 -19.87
CA GLU A 256 -22.94 2.30 -19.05
C GLU A 256 -22.03 1.17 -18.54
N LEU A 257 -22.61 0.04 -18.10
CA LEU A 257 -21.86 -1.12 -17.65
C LEU A 257 -20.98 -1.70 -18.76
N VAL A 258 -21.50 -1.82 -19.98
CA VAL A 258 -20.72 -2.25 -21.16
C VAL A 258 -19.55 -1.30 -21.43
N GLN A 259 -19.78 0.01 -21.42
CA GLN A 259 -18.72 1.01 -21.61
C GLN A 259 -17.66 0.93 -20.50
N THR A 260 -18.09 0.66 -19.28
CA THR A 260 -17.22 0.51 -18.12
C THR A 260 -16.32 -0.71 -18.26
N TYR A 261 -16.87 -1.87 -18.66
CA TYR A 261 -16.08 -3.07 -18.89
C TYR A 261 -15.13 -2.92 -20.09
N GLN A 262 -15.55 -2.21 -21.13
CA GLN A 262 -14.68 -1.86 -22.26
C GLN A 262 -13.49 -1.00 -21.78
N TRP A 263 -13.75 0.03 -20.97
CA TRP A 263 -12.69 0.87 -20.40
C TRP A 263 -11.75 0.06 -19.49
N LEU A 264 -12.29 -0.82 -18.63
CA LEU A 264 -11.50 -1.69 -17.76
C LEU A 264 -10.58 -2.62 -18.55
N ALA A 265 -11.06 -3.20 -19.65
CA ALA A 265 -10.27 -4.09 -20.51
C ALA A 265 -9.11 -3.37 -21.23
N GLN A 266 -9.20 -2.05 -21.42
CA GLN A 266 -8.22 -1.24 -22.15
C GLN A 266 -7.26 -0.46 -21.24
N ASN A 267 -7.79 0.12 -20.15
CA ASN A 267 -7.09 1.10 -19.32
C ASN A 267 -7.11 0.75 -17.82
N GLY A 268 -7.86 -0.28 -17.42
CA GLY A 268 -8.03 -0.65 -16.01
C GLY A 268 -6.72 -1.09 -15.35
N ASP A 269 -6.60 -0.84 -14.06
CA ASP A 269 -5.55 -1.45 -13.25
C ASP A 269 -5.86 -2.94 -12.99
N PRO A 270 -4.84 -3.79 -12.77
CA PRO A 270 -5.08 -5.23 -12.65
C PRO A 270 -5.99 -5.63 -11.48
N ILE A 271 -5.93 -4.94 -10.33
CA ILE A 271 -6.78 -5.24 -9.17
C ILE A 271 -8.26 -5.03 -9.51
N SER A 272 -8.56 -3.93 -10.20
CA SER A 272 -9.92 -3.65 -10.65
C SER A 272 -10.39 -4.61 -11.74
N GLN A 273 -9.49 -4.99 -12.65
CA GLN A 273 -9.76 -5.98 -13.69
C GLN A 273 -10.11 -7.36 -13.12
N VAL A 274 -9.35 -7.88 -12.15
CA VAL A 274 -9.68 -9.19 -11.53
C VAL A 274 -11.00 -9.13 -10.76
N GLY A 275 -11.25 -8.03 -10.04
CA GLY A 275 -12.54 -7.81 -9.36
C GLY A 275 -13.71 -7.76 -10.34
N ALA A 276 -13.56 -7.05 -11.46
CA ALA A 276 -14.58 -6.96 -12.50
C ALA A 276 -14.86 -8.32 -13.18
N VAL A 277 -13.83 -9.14 -13.39
CA VAL A 277 -13.97 -10.51 -13.92
C VAL A 277 -14.76 -11.39 -12.95
N GLU A 278 -14.42 -11.39 -11.67
CA GLU A 278 -15.15 -12.16 -10.64
C GLU A 278 -16.64 -11.78 -10.60
N ILE A 279 -16.95 -10.49 -10.65
CA ILE A 279 -18.32 -9.97 -10.67
C ILE A 279 -19.03 -10.39 -11.95
N ALA A 280 -18.43 -10.18 -13.12
CA ALA A 280 -19.07 -10.50 -14.40
C ALA A 280 -19.36 -11.99 -14.53
N ILE A 281 -18.41 -12.87 -14.18
CA ILE A 281 -18.60 -14.34 -14.20
C ILE A 281 -19.83 -14.75 -13.39
N SER A 282 -20.09 -14.09 -12.26
CA SER A 282 -21.27 -14.36 -11.44
C SER A 282 -22.60 -13.84 -12.02
N HIS A 283 -22.57 -13.11 -13.13
CA HIS A 283 -23.73 -12.50 -13.78
C HIS A 283 -23.82 -12.76 -15.29
N LEU A 284 -22.98 -13.61 -15.88
CA LEU A 284 -22.97 -13.85 -17.34
C LEU A 284 -24.28 -14.45 -17.89
N ASP A 285 -25.12 -15.04 -17.04
CA ASP A 285 -26.46 -15.52 -17.38
C ASP A 285 -27.47 -14.38 -17.61
N THR A 286 -27.28 -13.25 -16.93
CA THR A 286 -28.14 -12.06 -17.03
C THR A 286 -27.52 -10.94 -17.87
N HIS A 287 -26.19 -10.88 -17.91
CA HIS A 287 -25.37 -9.90 -18.61
C HIS A 287 -24.35 -10.55 -19.57
N PRO A 288 -24.80 -11.35 -20.57
CA PRO A 288 -23.91 -12.02 -21.52
C PRO A 288 -23.08 -11.04 -22.37
N GLU A 289 -23.52 -9.79 -22.53
CA GLU A 289 -22.81 -8.73 -23.24
C GLU A 289 -21.45 -8.37 -22.63
N LEU A 290 -21.19 -8.74 -21.38
CA LEU A 290 -19.89 -8.51 -20.72
C LEU A 290 -18.82 -9.53 -21.12
N ALA A 291 -19.23 -10.67 -21.70
CA ALA A 291 -18.36 -11.79 -22.02
C ALA A 291 -17.12 -11.42 -22.84
N PRO A 292 -17.19 -10.60 -23.91
CA PRO A 292 -16.01 -10.27 -24.71
C PRO A 292 -14.93 -9.52 -23.93
N PHE A 293 -15.33 -8.64 -22.99
CA PHE A 293 -14.39 -7.88 -22.18
C PHE A 293 -13.76 -8.75 -21.09
N VAL A 294 -14.54 -9.67 -20.52
CA VAL A 294 -14.02 -10.70 -19.59
C VAL A 294 -13.00 -11.58 -20.29
N GLU A 295 -13.31 -12.03 -21.51
CA GLU A 295 -12.39 -12.82 -22.35
C GLU A 295 -11.08 -12.07 -22.57
N GLN A 296 -11.16 -10.80 -23.00
CA GLN A 296 -9.99 -9.95 -23.24
C GLN A 296 -9.11 -9.79 -22.00
N ILE A 297 -9.70 -9.52 -20.83
CA ILE A 297 -8.94 -9.34 -19.58
C ILE A 297 -8.23 -10.65 -19.19
N ILE A 298 -8.94 -11.78 -19.21
CA ILE A 298 -8.39 -13.08 -18.80
C ILE A 298 -7.28 -13.51 -19.77
N GLU A 299 -7.48 -13.36 -21.08
CA GLU A 299 -6.43 -13.65 -22.06
C GLU A 299 -5.21 -12.76 -21.86
N GLY A 300 -5.40 -11.49 -21.54
CA GLY A 300 -4.32 -10.57 -21.16
C GLY A 300 -3.51 -11.09 -19.97
N PHE A 301 -4.16 -11.54 -18.89
CA PHE A 301 -3.48 -12.11 -17.73
C PHE A 301 -2.74 -13.40 -18.03
N ILE A 302 -3.34 -14.28 -18.84
CA ILE A 302 -2.72 -15.55 -19.23
C ILE A 302 -1.49 -15.31 -20.10
N ALA A 303 -1.58 -14.38 -21.06
CA ALA A 303 -0.51 -14.05 -22.00
C ALA A 303 0.61 -13.19 -21.40
N ASP A 304 0.34 -12.48 -20.29
CA ASP A 304 1.35 -11.67 -19.61
C ASP A 304 2.55 -12.52 -19.16
N SER A 305 3.75 -11.96 -19.35
CA SER A 305 5.02 -12.55 -18.95
C SER A 305 5.60 -11.76 -17.77
N PRO A 306 5.47 -12.23 -16.53
CA PRO A 306 5.85 -11.47 -15.32
C PRO A 306 7.33 -11.08 -15.22
N GLU A 307 8.19 -11.72 -16.02
CA GLU A 307 9.63 -11.42 -16.10
C GLU A 307 9.94 -10.21 -17.01
N SER A 308 8.97 -9.75 -17.80
CA SER A 308 9.13 -8.59 -18.69
C SER A 308 8.82 -7.30 -17.94
N ASP A 309 9.61 -6.24 -18.14
CA ASP A 309 9.32 -4.91 -17.58
C ASP A 309 8.06 -4.26 -18.17
N SER A 310 7.61 -4.75 -19.33
CA SER A 310 6.32 -4.40 -19.94
C SER A 310 5.12 -5.10 -19.28
N SER A 311 5.36 -5.97 -18.28
CA SER A 311 4.31 -6.74 -17.63
C SER A 311 3.42 -5.84 -16.78
N ILE A 312 2.10 -6.04 -16.88
CA ILE A 312 1.15 -5.35 -16.02
C ILE A 312 1.34 -5.75 -14.54
N PHE A 313 1.83 -6.96 -14.29
CA PHE A 313 2.11 -7.45 -12.94
C PHE A 313 3.45 -6.95 -12.40
N ALA A 314 4.45 -6.73 -13.27
CA ALA A 314 5.69 -6.06 -12.89
C ALA A 314 5.42 -4.61 -12.48
N LEU A 315 4.58 -3.88 -13.24
CA LEU A 315 4.14 -2.55 -12.86
C LEU A 315 3.36 -2.57 -11.54
N LEU A 316 2.38 -3.46 -11.39
CA LEU A 316 1.58 -3.58 -10.16
C LEU A 316 2.47 -3.86 -8.94
N SER A 317 3.35 -4.85 -9.04
CA SER A 317 4.30 -5.19 -7.99
C SER A 317 5.16 -3.99 -7.60
N SER A 318 5.73 -3.29 -8.59
CA SER A 318 6.60 -2.14 -8.36
C SER A 318 5.86 -0.98 -7.70
N MET A 319 4.61 -0.70 -8.11
CA MET A 319 3.79 0.35 -7.51
C MET A 319 3.35 0.01 -6.08
N ILE A 320 2.98 -1.24 -5.80
CA ILE A 320 2.66 -1.68 -4.44
C ILE A 320 3.89 -1.52 -3.53
N ILE A 321 5.06 -1.98 -3.98
CA ILE A 321 6.31 -1.89 -3.23
C ILE A 321 6.65 -0.42 -2.94
N MET A 322 6.56 0.45 -3.94
CA MET A 322 6.84 1.88 -3.79
C MET A 322 5.92 2.54 -2.77
N VAL A 323 4.60 2.36 -2.92
CA VAL A 323 3.60 2.95 -2.02
C VAL A 323 3.80 2.42 -0.59
N ALA A 324 3.92 1.10 -0.42
CA ALA A 324 4.08 0.48 0.89
C ALA A 324 5.40 0.89 1.59
N SER A 325 6.47 1.08 0.81
CA SER A 325 7.75 1.57 1.32
C SER A 325 7.62 3.00 1.87
N GLU A 326 6.90 3.86 1.17
CA GLU A 326 6.69 5.25 1.60
C GLU A 326 5.74 5.34 2.81
N LEU A 327 4.69 4.50 2.85
CA LEU A 327 3.84 4.33 4.03
C LEU A 327 4.66 3.93 5.26
N SER A 328 5.54 2.93 5.10
CA SER A 328 6.44 2.46 6.16
C SER A 328 7.43 3.55 6.61
N ARG A 329 8.12 4.18 5.66
CA ARG A 329 9.13 5.22 5.92
C ARG A 329 8.56 6.39 6.70
N ARG A 330 7.32 6.81 6.40
CA ARG A 330 6.61 7.89 7.10
C ARG A 330 5.77 7.42 8.29
N ARG A 331 5.68 6.11 8.52
CA ARG A 331 4.83 5.50 9.53
C ARG A 331 3.35 5.88 9.40
N ILE A 332 2.91 6.15 8.17
CA ILE A 332 1.50 6.31 7.85
C ILE A 332 0.85 4.94 8.07
N LEU A 333 -0.30 4.91 8.75
CA LEU A 333 -0.95 3.66 9.17
C LEU A 333 -0.06 2.77 10.07
N GLY A 334 0.97 3.32 10.72
CA GLY A 334 1.93 2.53 11.51
C GLY A 334 1.34 1.78 12.71
N LYS A 335 0.14 2.15 13.16
CA LYS A 335 -0.61 1.46 14.22
C LYS A 335 -1.66 0.48 13.68
N SER A 336 -1.93 0.50 12.38
CA SER A 336 -2.95 -0.35 11.77
C SER A 336 -2.44 -1.79 11.60
N PRO A 337 -3.34 -2.80 11.53
CA PRO A 337 -2.98 -4.15 11.14
C PRO A 337 -2.28 -4.21 9.77
N PRO A 338 -1.36 -5.17 9.54
CA PRO A 338 -0.65 -5.27 8.27
C PRO A 338 -1.57 -5.41 7.05
N PHE A 339 -2.63 -6.22 7.12
CA PHE A 339 -3.58 -6.37 6.02
C PHE A 339 -4.18 -5.02 5.59
N TYR A 340 -4.54 -4.14 6.55
CA TYR A 340 -5.16 -2.86 6.25
C TYR A 340 -4.17 -1.89 5.59
N ARG A 341 -2.92 -1.89 6.05
CA ARG A 341 -1.85 -1.12 5.39
C ARG A 341 -1.55 -1.65 3.99
N ARG A 342 -1.58 -2.97 3.77
CA ARG A 342 -1.42 -3.57 2.43
C ARG A 342 -2.60 -3.23 1.53
N GLN A 343 -3.83 -3.26 2.04
CA GLN A 343 -5.03 -2.81 1.31
C GLN A 343 -4.89 -1.36 0.85
N ALA A 344 -4.42 -0.47 1.73
CA ALA A 344 -4.18 0.94 1.42
C ALA A 344 -3.11 1.11 0.33
N ALA A 345 -2.01 0.35 0.43
CA ALA A 345 -0.95 0.37 -0.57
C ALA A 345 -1.42 -0.12 -1.93
N ILE A 346 -2.20 -1.21 -1.97
CA ILE A 346 -2.73 -1.80 -3.20
C ILE A 346 -3.73 -0.86 -3.88
N ALA A 347 -4.70 -0.31 -3.13
CA ALA A 347 -5.68 0.61 -3.69
C ALA A 347 -5.03 1.89 -4.24
N GLN A 348 -4.01 2.42 -3.55
CA GLN A 348 -3.27 3.58 -4.04
C GLN A 348 -2.41 3.24 -5.27
N ALA A 349 -1.76 2.07 -5.28
CA ALA A 349 -1.02 1.59 -6.45
C ALA A 349 -1.95 1.50 -7.68
N SER A 350 -3.18 1.01 -7.51
CA SER A 350 -4.19 0.98 -8.56
C SER A 350 -4.55 2.38 -9.08
N ILE A 351 -4.68 3.40 -8.22
CA ILE A 351 -4.90 4.78 -8.66
C ILE A 351 -3.72 5.29 -9.50
N VAL A 352 -2.48 5.04 -9.06
CA VAL A 352 -1.28 5.45 -9.80
C VAL A 352 -1.23 4.76 -11.16
N ILE A 353 -1.53 3.47 -11.23
CA ILE A 353 -1.56 2.71 -12.49
C ILE A 353 -2.61 3.24 -13.45
N ARG A 354 -3.82 3.57 -12.97
CA ARG A 354 -4.85 4.21 -13.81
C ARG A 354 -4.37 5.55 -14.38
N ALA A 355 -3.67 6.35 -13.58
CA ALA A 355 -3.13 7.62 -14.05
C ALA A 355 -2.05 7.41 -15.13
N ILE A 356 -1.18 6.40 -14.97
CA ILE A 356 -0.17 6.02 -15.96
C ILE A 356 -0.84 5.58 -17.27
N ASN A 357 -1.79 4.63 -17.19
CA ASN A 357 -2.51 4.11 -18.35
C ASN A 357 -3.32 5.20 -19.09
N GLY A 358 -3.77 6.22 -18.37
CA GLY A 358 -4.48 7.37 -18.94
C GLY A 358 -3.56 8.48 -19.49
N SER A 359 -2.25 8.25 -19.56
CA SER A 359 -1.25 9.23 -20.00
C SER A 359 -0.36 8.67 -21.12
N ASP A 360 0.42 9.54 -21.77
CA ASP A 360 1.40 9.13 -22.80
C ASP A 360 2.72 8.58 -22.20
N ILE A 361 2.71 8.22 -20.91
CA ILE A 361 3.89 7.65 -20.22
C ILE A 361 4.02 6.17 -20.55
N ASP A 362 5.21 5.76 -20.97
CA ASP A 362 5.55 4.36 -21.15
C ASP A 362 5.59 3.60 -19.81
N PRO A 363 4.71 2.62 -19.58
CA PRO A 363 4.65 1.86 -18.32
C PRO A 363 5.95 1.11 -18.00
N MET A 364 6.67 0.65 -19.02
CA MET A 364 7.94 -0.09 -18.86
C MET A 364 9.00 0.81 -18.20
N SER A 365 9.15 2.04 -18.70
CA SER A 365 10.03 3.05 -18.11
C SER A 365 9.69 3.35 -16.64
N VAL A 366 8.41 3.34 -16.26
CA VAL A 366 7.98 3.54 -14.86
C VAL A 366 8.33 2.33 -13.99
N THR A 367 8.13 1.11 -14.50
CA THR A 367 8.51 -0.13 -13.83
C THR A 367 10.01 -0.13 -13.51
N GLU A 368 10.86 0.12 -14.51
CA GLU A 368 12.32 0.18 -14.34
C GLU A 368 12.73 1.25 -13.33
N TRP A 369 12.14 2.45 -13.41
CA TRP A 369 12.41 3.53 -12.47
C TRP A 369 12.07 3.13 -11.03
N ALA A 370 10.90 2.52 -10.82
CA ALA A 370 10.44 2.13 -9.49
C ALA A 370 11.30 1.03 -8.88
N GLN A 371 11.70 0.03 -9.67
CA GLN A 371 12.59 -1.05 -9.24
C GLN A 371 13.99 -0.53 -8.86
N ASN A 372 14.52 0.45 -9.60
CA ASN A 372 15.84 1.03 -9.37
C ASN A 372 15.88 2.15 -8.31
N SER A 373 14.72 2.57 -7.80
CA SER A 373 14.61 3.64 -6.80
C SER A 373 15.22 3.30 -5.43
N GLY A 374 15.51 2.01 -5.16
CA GLY A 374 16.03 1.54 -3.88
C GLY A 374 14.98 1.52 -2.75
N LEU A 375 13.71 1.84 -3.04
CA LEU A 375 12.64 1.89 -2.04
C LEU A 375 12.25 0.50 -1.51
N GLY A 376 12.42 -0.55 -2.31
CA GLY A 376 11.95 -1.90 -1.99
C GLY A 376 12.48 -2.51 -0.68
N TYR A 377 13.63 -2.04 -0.18
CA TYR A 377 14.16 -2.50 1.11
C TYR A 377 13.22 -2.19 2.29
N MET A 378 12.57 -1.02 2.30
CA MET A 378 11.67 -0.65 3.39
C MET A 378 10.41 -1.51 3.42
N PHE A 379 9.81 -1.75 2.24
CA PHE A 379 8.70 -2.68 2.09
C PHE A 379 9.08 -4.08 2.61
N PHE A 380 10.22 -4.61 2.17
CA PHE A 380 10.64 -5.95 2.51
C PHE A 380 10.85 -6.13 4.02
N LEU A 381 11.58 -5.21 4.66
CA LEU A 381 11.83 -5.26 6.10
C LEU A 381 10.55 -5.06 6.93
N GLN A 382 9.64 -4.17 6.50
CA GLN A 382 8.33 -4.02 7.13
C GLN A 382 7.52 -5.32 7.02
N GLY A 383 7.50 -5.96 5.85
CA GLY A 383 6.81 -7.22 5.64
C GLY A 383 7.34 -8.35 6.53
N LEU A 384 8.66 -8.41 6.76
CA LEU A 384 9.25 -9.37 7.70
C LEU A 384 8.82 -9.14 9.16
N ILE A 385 8.65 -7.87 9.57
CA ILE A 385 8.11 -7.54 10.91
C ILE A 385 6.63 -7.96 11.00
N ASP A 386 5.88 -7.77 9.91
CA ASP A 386 4.45 -8.06 9.85
C ASP A 386 4.13 -9.55 10.03
N LEU A 387 5.06 -10.45 9.68
CA LEU A 387 4.92 -11.91 9.86
C LEU A 387 4.61 -12.29 11.31
N ARG A 388 5.03 -11.48 12.29
CA ARG A 388 4.66 -11.71 13.69
C ARG A 388 3.14 -11.75 13.87
N ARG A 389 2.40 -10.91 13.15
CA ARG A 389 0.93 -10.91 13.17
C ARG A 389 0.35 -11.80 12.08
N GLU A 390 0.96 -11.80 10.90
CA GLU A 390 0.41 -12.43 9.70
C GLU A 390 1.43 -13.38 9.04
N PRO A 391 1.70 -14.54 9.67
CA PRO A 391 2.85 -15.40 9.33
C PRO A 391 2.73 -16.08 7.96
N ARG A 392 1.54 -16.07 7.33
CA ARG A 392 1.30 -16.76 6.08
C ARG A 392 1.58 -15.90 4.85
N TRP A 393 1.63 -14.58 4.96
CA TRP A 393 1.88 -13.71 3.80
C TRP A 393 3.30 -13.17 3.81
N LEU A 394 4.17 -13.81 3.03
CA LEU A 394 5.57 -13.42 2.91
C LEU A 394 5.70 -12.16 2.04
N PRO A 395 6.66 -11.26 2.32
CA PRO A 395 6.90 -10.08 1.48
C PRO A 395 7.22 -10.45 0.03
N ASP A 396 7.79 -11.64 -0.20
CA ASP A 396 8.08 -12.18 -1.54
C ASP A 396 6.81 -12.39 -2.40
N PHE A 397 5.62 -12.46 -1.79
CA PHE A 397 4.36 -12.71 -2.51
C PHE A 397 3.83 -11.49 -3.27
N VAL A 398 4.46 -10.33 -3.11
CA VAL A 398 4.18 -9.17 -3.97
C VAL A 398 4.81 -9.30 -5.35
N SER A 399 5.65 -10.32 -5.61
CA SER A 399 6.31 -10.49 -6.90
C SER A 399 5.31 -10.57 -8.05
N ALA A 400 5.71 -10.11 -9.23
CA ALA A 400 4.85 -10.13 -10.42
C ALA A 400 4.33 -11.55 -10.73
N GLU A 401 5.19 -12.57 -10.61
CA GLU A 401 4.81 -13.97 -10.82
C GLU A 401 3.74 -14.42 -9.83
N GLN A 402 3.92 -14.13 -8.54
CA GLN A 402 2.98 -14.55 -7.51
C GLN A 402 1.65 -13.79 -7.59
N LEU A 403 1.67 -12.48 -7.90
CA LEU A 403 0.45 -11.69 -8.12
C LEU A 403 -0.35 -12.22 -9.32
N ARG A 404 0.34 -12.59 -10.41
CA ARG A 404 -0.32 -13.25 -11.55
C ARG A 404 -0.93 -14.58 -11.14
N ALA A 405 -0.19 -15.42 -10.41
CA ALA A 405 -0.67 -16.72 -9.95
C ALA A 405 -1.91 -16.59 -9.05
N GLU A 406 -1.91 -15.61 -8.14
CA GLU A 406 -3.04 -15.24 -7.28
C GLU A 406 -4.26 -14.84 -8.12
N PHE A 407 -4.09 -13.99 -9.13
CA PHE A 407 -5.21 -13.54 -9.97
C PHE A 407 -5.81 -14.68 -10.78
N ILE A 408 -4.96 -15.55 -11.35
CA ILE A 408 -5.41 -16.77 -12.04
C ILE A 408 -6.17 -17.69 -11.07
N GLY A 409 -5.68 -17.85 -9.84
CA GLY A 409 -6.36 -18.63 -8.79
C GLY A 409 -7.73 -18.06 -8.42
N ARG A 410 -7.84 -16.73 -8.28
CA ARG A 410 -9.10 -16.03 -8.04
C ARG A 410 -10.11 -16.22 -9.18
N ILE A 411 -9.66 -16.10 -10.43
CA ILE A 411 -10.50 -16.34 -11.61
C ILE A 411 -10.97 -17.80 -11.62
N ALA A 412 -10.08 -18.77 -11.41
CA ALA A 412 -10.44 -20.19 -11.33
C ALA A 412 -11.48 -20.46 -10.24
N ASN A 413 -11.34 -19.84 -9.06
CA ASN A 413 -12.32 -19.94 -7.99
C ASN A 413 -13.69 -19.35 -8.38
N ALA A 414 -13.71 -18.20 -9.06
CA ALA A 414 -14.95 -17.58 -9.53
C ALA A 414 -15.65 -18.43 -10.61
N VAL A 415 -14.88 -18.98 -11.55
CA VAL A 415 -15.36 -19.91 -12.59
C VAL A 415 -15.95 -21.16 -11.96
N ASN A 416 -15.23 -21.79 -11.03
CA ASN A 416 -15.71 -23.01 -10.34
C ASN A 416 -17.03 -22.79 -9.60
N ARG A 417 -17.22 -21.61 -8.97
CA ARG A 417 -18.49 -21.27 -8.30
C ARG A 417 -19.65 -20.98 -9.25
N ASN A 418 -19.37 -20.56 -10.49
CA ASN A 418 -20.38 -20.04 -11.42
C ASN A 418 -20.37 -20.73 -12.79
N ALA A 419 -19.80 -21.94 -12.89
CA ALA A 419 -19.61 -22.64 -14.17
C ALA A 419 -20.90 -22.75 -15.00
N THR A 420 -22.05 -22.92 -14.33
CA THR A 420 -23.37 -23.01 -14.97
C THR A 420 -23.87 -21.69 -15.58
N LYS A 421 -23.29 -20.54 -15.23
CA LYS A 421 -23.64 -19.23 -15.80
C LYS A 421 -22.85 -18.90 -17.07
N ILE A 422 -21.78 -19.65 -17.35
CA ILE A 422 -20.91 -19.44 -18.51
C ILE A 422 -21.52 -20.19 -19.71
N GLN A 423 -22.32 -19.50 -20.51
CA GLN A 423 -23.06 -20.09 -21.63
C GLN A 423 -22.41 -19.85 -23.00
N LEU A 424 -21.53 -18.83 -23.12
CA LEU A 424 -20.87 -18.50 -24.38
C LEU A 424 -19.76 -19.51 -24.69
N GLU A 425 -19.79 -20.10 -25.89
CA GLU A 425 -18.86 -21.16 -26.32
C GLU A 425 -17.38 -20.74 -26.25
N SER A 426 -17.05 -19.48 -26.60
CA SER A 426 -15.67 -18.98 -26.50
C SER A 426 -15.16 -18.99 -25.06
N LEU A 427 -15.95 -18.46 -24.12
CA LEU A 427 -15.63 -18.49 -22.70
C LEU A 427 -15.62 -19.89 -22.11
N GLN A 428 -16.51 -20.78 -22.53
CA GLN A 428 -16.47 -22.18 -22.09
C GLN A 428 -15.14 -22.83 -22.50
N THR A 429 -14.69 -22.60 -23.73
CA THR A 429 -13.40 -23.11 -24.23
C THR A 429 -12.21 -22.52 -23.47
N LEU A 430 -12.29 -21.22 -23.13
CA LEU A 430 -11.24 -20.53 -22.40
C LEU A 430 -11.13 -20.97 -20.93
N LEU A 431 -12.27 -21.18 -20.26
CA LEU A 431 -12.37 -21.25 -18.80
C LEU A 431 -12.74 -22.63 -18.24
N LEU A 432 -13.45 -23.48 -19.00
CA LEU A 432 -14.02 -24.71 -18.48
C LEU A 432 -13.33 -25.95 -19.03
N GLY A 433 -13.13 -26.93 -18.13
CA GLY A 433 -12.61 -28.24 -18.46
C GLY A 433 -11.08 -28.35 -18.31
N PRO A 434 -10.58 -29.60 -18.29
CA PRO A 434 -9.20 -29.92 -17.92
C PRO A 434 -8.15 -29.45 -18.93
N THR A 435 -8.57 -29.09 -20.14
CA THR A 435 -7.69 -28.60 -21.22
C THR A 435 -7.88 -27.12 -21.52
N SER A 436 -8.67 -26.41 -20.70
CA SER A 436 -8.90 -24.98 -20.87
C SER A 436 -7.60 -24.18 -20.70
N LYS A 437 -7.51 -22.99 -21.30
CA LYS A 437 -6.31 -22.14 -21.10
C LYS A 437 -6.17 -21.72 -19.63
N LEU A 438 -7.31 -21.51 -18.94
CA LEU A 438 -7.31 -21.18 -17.53
C LEU A 438 -6.70 -22.30 -16.68
N GLU A 439 -7.15 -23.56 -16.86
CA GLU A 439 -6.61 -24.71 -16.11
C GLU A 439 -5.10 -24.86 -16.35
N ASN A 440 -4.63 -24.68 -17.59
CA ASN A 440 -3.20 -24.72 -17.91
C ASN A 440 -2.41 -23.55 -17.30
N ALA A 441 -3.07 -22.43 -16.99
CA ALA A 441 -2.44 -21.27 -16.37
C ALA A 441 -2.39 -21.37 -14.83
N VAL A 442 -3.26 -22.17 -14.21
CA VAL A 442 -3.24 -22.43 -12.76
C VAL A 442 -1.95 -23.17 -12.41
N ARG A 443 -1.10 -22.54 -11.59
CA ARG A 443 0.18 -23.13 -11.16
C ARG A 443 0.09 -23.54 -9.71
N TRP A 444 0.13 -24.86 -9.46
CA TRP A 444 0.30 -25.37 -8.11
C TRP A 444 1.76 -25.22 -7.65
N PRO A 445 2.03 -24.74 -6.41
CA PRO A 445 1.07 -24.31 -5.38
C PRO A 445 0.71 -22.82 -5.43
N PHE A 446 1.35 -22.03 -6.30
CA PHE A 446 1.33 -20.57 -6.29
C PHE A 446 -0.07 -19.96 -6.36
N SER A 447 -0.98 -20.51 -7.16
CA SER A 447 -2.38 -20.04 -7.26
C SER A 447 -3.24 -20.33 -6.02
N ASN A 448 -2.70 -21.05 -5.03
CA ASN A 448 -3.38 -21.45 -3.81
C ASN A 448 -2.68 -20.93 -2.54
N LEU A 449 -1.59 -20.18 -2.70
CA LEU A 449 -0.97 -19.45 -1.61
C LEU A 449 -1.92 -18.34 -1.12
N PRO A 450 -1.78 -17.89 0.14
CA PRO A 450 -2.64 -16.85 0.69
C PRO A 450 -2.50 -15.54 -0.08
N GLY A 451 -3.65 -14.91 -0.38
CA GLY A 451 -3.70 -13.61 -1.03
C GLY A 451 -3.20 -12.46 -0.13
N PRO A 452 -3.09 -11.24 -0.67
CA PRO A 452 -2.51 -10.08 0.04
C PRO A 452 -3.14 -9.72 1.37
N LEU A 453 -4.39 -10.09 1.65
CA LEU A 453 -5.04 -9.82 2.93
C LEU A 453 -5.17 -11.08 3.80
N GLU A 454 -4.74 -12.25 3.32
CA GLU A 454 -5.08 -13.54 3.94
C GLU A 454 -4.00 -14.06 4.91
N GLY A 455 -3.02 -13.23 5.25
CA GLY A 455 -1.84 -13.62 6.04
C GLY A 455 -2.14 -14.04 7.49
N GLU A 456 -3.24 -13.57 8.07
CA GLU A 456 -3.73 -13.98 9.40
C GLU A 456 -4.62 -15.22 9.34
N LEU A 457 -5.30 -15.46 8.21
CA LEU A 457 -6.37 -16.45 8.14
C LEU A 457 -5.82 -17.85 8.41
N THR A 458 -6.57 -18.69 9.10
CA THR A 458 -6.26 -20.12 9.16
C THR A 458 -6.64 -20.75 7.81
N PRO A 459 -5.75 -21.54 7.17
CA PRO A 459 -6.15 -22.31 5.99
C PRO A 459 -7.35 -23.19 6.34
N ARG A 460 -8.34 -23.31 5.45
CA ARG A 460 -9.56 -24.09 5.72
C ARG A 460 -9.47 -25.58 5.39
N PRO A 461 -8.69 -26.06 4.38
CA PRO A 461 -8.52 -27.49 4.24
C PRO A 461 -7.46 -27.99 5.22
N LEU A 462 -7.82 -29.02 5.99
CA LEU A 462 -6.83 -29.84 6.70
C LEU A 462 -5.90 -30.50 5.69
N ILE A 463 -4.65 -30.72 6.11
CA ILE A 463 -3.71 -31.51 5.31
C ILE A 463 -4.29 -32.91 5.04
N PRO A 464 -4.25 -33.41 3.79
CA PRO A 464 -4.71 -34.77 3.48
C PRO A 464 -4.00 -35.86 4.30
N ASP A 465 -4.73 -36.87 4.76
CA ASP A 465 -4.20 -37.95 5.61
C ASP A 465 -3.00 -38.68 5.00
N ASN A 466 -3.00 -38.88 3.68
CA ASN A 466 -1.88 -39.50 2.97
C ASN A 466 -0.60 -38.64 3.08
N ALA A 467 -0.71 -37.33 2.91
CA ALA A 467 0.41 -36.40 3.07
C ALA A 467 0.87 -36.34 4.53
N LEU A 468 -0.07 -36.33 5.48
CA LEU A 468 0.25 -36.35 6.91
C LEU A 468 1.00 -37.62 7.33
N ASN A 469 0.59 -38.78 6.81
CA ASN A 469 1.28 -40.05 7.08
C ASN A 469 2.69 -40.06 6.48
N VAL A 470 2.90 -39.46 5.31
CA VAL A 470 4.23 -39.29 4.72
C VAL A 470 5.10 -38.40 5.60
N VAL A 471 4.57 -37.27 6.10
CA VAL A 471 5.29 -36.38 7.03
C VAL A 471 5.71 -37.15 8.29
N LYS A 472 4.79 -37.87 8.94
CA LYS A 472 5.09 -38.63 10.15
C LYS A 472 6.17 -39.68 9.92
N ALA A 473 6.00 -40.52 8.89
CA ALA A 473 6.96 -41.56 8.56
C ALA A 473 8.36 -41.00 8.26
N ALA A 474 8.43 -39.88 7.53
CA ALA A 474 9.71 -39.23 7.22
C ALA A 474 10.37 -38.62 8.47
N LEU A 475 9.61 -38.00 9.36
CA LEU A 475 10.13 -37.36 10.59
C LEU A 475 10.42 -38.36 11.72
N GLU A 476 9.90 -39.59 11.66
CA GLU A 476 10.19 -40.67 12.62
C GLU A 476 11.35 -41.58 12.18
N ALA A 477 11.81 -41.45 10.93
CA ALA A 477 12.92 -42.24 10.40
C ALA A 477 14.21 -42.08 11.23
N GLU A 478 15.00 -43.16 11.35
CA GLU A 478 16.27 -43.14 12.10
C GLU A 478 17.27 -42.13 11.53
N ARG A 479 17.24 -41.94 10.21
CA ARG A 479 18.05 -40.97 9.47
C ARG A 479 17.14 -39.96 8.80
N LEU A 480 17.56 -38.70 8.82
CA LEU A 480 16.83 -37.60 8.21
C LEU A 480 17.66 -37.03 7.07
N GLU A 481 17.01 -36.87 5.91
CA GLU A 481 17.52 -36.12 4.77
C GLU A 481 16.84 -34.75 4.72
N ALA A 482 17.40 -33.79 3.97
CA ALA A 482 16.72 -32.51 3.74
C ALA A 482 15.30 -32.70 3.15
N SER A 483 15.15 -33.71 2.29
CA SER A 483 13.87 -34.11 1.68
C SER A 483 12.84 -34.66 2.68
N SER A 484 13.27 -35.12 3.87
CA SER A 484 12.37 -35.63 4.92
C SER A 484 11.38 -34.57 5.41
N PHE A 485 11.72 -33.28 5.23
CA PHE A 485 10.89 -32.15 5.65
C PHE A 485 10.07 -31.53 4.51
N ALA A 486 10.28 -31.97 3.26
CA ALA A 486 9.76 -31.29 2.08
C ALA A 486 8.22 -31.23 2.04
N VAL A 487 7.54 -32.32 2.39
CA VAL A 487 6.06 -32.34 2.40
C VAL A 487 5.52 -31.38 3.45
N LEU A 488 6.11 -31.33 4.64
CA LEU A 488 5.71 -30.42 5.71
C LEU A 488 5.91 -28.96 5.30
N ALA A 489 7.08 -28.62 4.74
CA ALA A 489 7.39 -27.28 4.26
C ALA A 489 6.45 -26.83 3.13
N ASN A 490 6.22 -27.69 2.13
CA ASN A 490 5.42 -27.36 0.95
C ASN A 490 3.91 -27.28 1.24
N THR A 491 3.44 -27.84 2.35
CA THR A 491 2.01 -27.83 2.72
C THR A 491 1.65 -26.76 3.75
N ALA A 492 2.63 -26.20 4.47
CA ALA A 492 2.40 -25.30 5.60
C ALA A 492 1.57 -24.05 5.27
N LEU A 493 1.70 -23.50 4.06
CA LEU A 493 0.96 -22.32 3.66
C LEU A 493 -0.41 -22.64 3.04
N LEU A 494 -0.63 -23.88 2.64
CA LEU A 494 -1.79 -24.32 1.87
C LEU A 494 -2.84 -24.98 2.75
N PHE A 495 -2.40 -25.69 3.79
CA PHE A 495 -3.24 -26.54 4.62
C PHE A 495 -3.09 -26.19 6.10
N GLU A 496 -4.17 -26.40 6.85
CA GLU A 496 -4.10 -26.39 8.30
C GLU A 496 -3.31 -27.62 8.76
N LEU A 497 -2.21 -27.37 9.48
CA LEU A 497 -1.36 -28.41 10.04
C LEU A 497 -1.88 -28.80 11.43
N PRO A 498 -2.04 -30.12 11.71
CA PRO A 498 -2.46 -30.57 13.02
C PRO A 498 -1.51 -30.10 14.14
N GLU A 499 -2.06 -29.95 15.34
CA GLU A 499 -1.26 -29.63 16.53
C GLU A 499 -0.12 -30.65 16.71
N GLY A 500 1.07 -30.15 17.06
CA GLY A 500 2.25 -30.97 17.32
C GLY A 500 3.11 -31.35 16.09
N GLN A 501 2.72 -31.01 14.85
CA GLN A 501 3.60 -31.26 13.68
C GLN A 501 4.93 -30.51 13.76
N SER A 502 4.90 -29.27 14.25
CA SER A 502 6.13 -28.49 14.49
C SER A 502 6.99 -29.10 15.59
N SER A 503 6.38 -29.56 16.70
CA SER A 503 7.08 -30.28 17.77
C SER A 503 7.68 -31.60 17.31
N LEU A 504 7.02 -32.32 16.38
CA LEU A 504 7.54 -33.53 15.77
C LEU A 504 8.80 -33.24 14.94
N ALA A 505 8.77 -32.18 14.12
CA ALA A 505 9.92 -31.74 13.35
C ALA A 505 11.09 -31.30 14.26
N ALA A 506 10.81 -30.57 15.33
CA ALA A 506 11.82 -30.18 16.32
C ALA A 506 12.45 -31.42 16.99
N SER A 507 11.61 -32.37 17.43
CA SER A 507 12.04 -33.63 18.05
C SER A 507 12.89 -34.47 17.10
N ALA A 508 12.54 -34.50 15.82
CA ALA A 508 13.30 -35.19 14.77
C ALA A 508 14.71 -34.59 14.64
N LEU A 509 14.83 -33.25 14.58
CA LEU A 509 16.12 -32.56 14.54
C LEU A 509 16.98 -32.85 15.77
N HIS A 510 16.39 -32.85 16.97
CA HIS A 510 17.08 -33.20 18.20
C HIS A 510 17.56 -34.66 18.22
N ARG A 511 16.72 -35.59 17.75
CA ARG A 511 17.03 -37.03 17.70
C ARG A 511 18.28 -37.31 16.87
N VAL A 512 18.40 -36.69 15.70
CA VAL A 512 19.59 -36.82 14.84
C VAL A 512 20.72 -35.86 15.21
N LYS A 513 20.62 -35.16 16.35
CA LYS A 513 21.60 -34.17 16.82
C LYS A 513 21.96 -33.13 15.75
N PHE A 514 20.95 -32.69 14.98
CA PHE A 514 21.09 -31.74 13.87
C PHE A 514 22.01 -32.21 12.74
N SER A 515 22.25 -33.52 12.62
CA SER A 515 22.96 -34.10 11.48
C SER A 515 21.96 -34.54 10.42
N VAL A 516 21.59 -33.62 9.54
CA VAL A 516 20.72 -33.88 8.39
C VAL A 516 21.60 -34.30 7.19
N GLU A 517 21.30 -35.45 6.61
CA GLU A 517 21.98 -35.95 5.41
C GLU A 517 21.57 -35.15 4.16
N LYS A 518 22.48 -35.04 3.19
CA LYS A 518 22.26 -34.30 1.93
C LYS A 518 21.85 -32.83 2.12
N ALA A 519 22.35 -32.21 3.18
CA ALA A 519 22.27 -30.77 3.42
C ALA A 519 23.67 -30.12 3.29
N ASP A 520 24.49 -30.67 2.40
CA ASP A 520 25.91 -30.32 2.26
C ASP A 520 26.13 -29.17 1.25
N ASP A 521 25.14 -28.90 0.39
CA ASP A 521 25.14 -27.74 -0.50
C ASP A 521 24.30 -26.58 0.07
N GLU A 522 24.74 -25.36 -0.23
CA GLU A 522 24.18 -24.12 0.28
C GLU A 522 22.69 -23.93 -0.08
N ASN A 523 22.30 -24.23 -1.31
CA ASN A 523 20.93 -24.04 -1.79
C ASN A 523 19.94 -24.98 -1.10
N THR A 524 20.29 -26.26 -0.97
CA THR A 524 19.48 -27.25 -0.25
C THR A 524 19.39 -26.89 1.22
N ALA A 525 20.50 -26.47 1.83
CA ALA A 525 20.53 -26.03 3.22
C ALA A 525 19.60 -24.83 3.46
N PHE A 526 19.70 -23.79 2.63
CA PHE A 526 18.82 -22.61 2.72
C PHE A 526 17.35 -22.95 2.47
N SER A 527 17.06 -23.80 1.48
CA SER A 527 15.69 -24.25 1.19
C SER A 527 15.09 -24.99 2.38
N LEU A 528 15.87 -25.88 3.01
CA LEU A 528 15.45 -26.62 4.21
C LEU A 528 15.14 -25.68 5.37
N ILE A 529 16.07 -24.80 5.75
CA ILE A 529 15.86 -23.90 6.90
C ILE A 529 14.78 -22.86 6.63
N SER A 530 14.64 -22.38 5.39
CA SER A 530 13.58 -21.44 5.00
C SER A 530 12.21 -22.11 5.05
N GLY A 531 12.07 -23.31 4.50
CA GLY A 531 10.82 -24.08 4.57
C GLY A 531 10.39 -24.38 6.00
N LEU A 532 11.34 -24.79 6.85
CA LEU A 532 11.05 -25.02 8.27
C LEU A 532 10.77 -23.74 9.06
N ALA A 533 11.40 -22.62 8.71
CA ALA A 533 11.09 -21.33 9.33
C ALA A 533 9.63 -20.92 9.04
N ILE A 534 9.15 -21.14 7.80
CA ILE A 534 7.74 -20.94 7.44
C ILE A 534 6.84 -21.85 8.28
N VAL A 535 7.18 -23.14 8.41
CA VAL A 535 6.43 -24.08 9.26
C VAL A 535 6.36 -23.56 10.70
N ALA A 536 7.49 -23.15 11.27
CA ALA A 536 7.55 -22.61 12.64
C ALA A 536 6.69 -21.35 12.80
N ALA A 537 6.74 -20.43 11.82
CA ALA A 537 5.95 -19.20 11.83
C ALA A 537 4.44 -19.49 11.79
N VAL A 538 3.99 -20.28 10.81
CA VAL A 538 2.56 -20.55 10.58
C VAL A 538 1.94 -21.37 11.71
N THR A 539 2.70 -22.30 12.30
CA THR A 539 2.23 -23.12 13.43
C THR A 539 2.46 -22.50 14.79
N ARG A 540 3.06 -21.29 14.86
CA ARG A 540 3.57 -20.68 16.11
C ARG A 540 4.44 -21.63 16.94
N GLY A 541 5.19 -22.50 16.25
CA GLY A 541 6.01 -23.55 16.84
C GLY A 541 7.35 -23.02 17.35
N THR A 542 7.39 -22.48 18.57
CA THR A 542 8.61 -21.92 19.17
C THR A 542 9.72 -22.95 19.33
N ASP A 543 9.38 -24.20 19.66
CA ASP A 543 10.36 -25.30 19.78
C ASP A 543 11.08 -25.57 18.45
N LEU A 544 10.35 -25.48 17.33
CA LEU A 544 10.92 -25.64 16.00
C LEU A 544 11.80 -24.44 15.65
N ALA A 545 11.40 -23.21 16.00
CA ALA A 545 12.23 -22.02 15.79
C ALA A 545 13.56 -22.10 16.57
N ASP A 546 13.54 -22.53 17.83
CA ASP A 546 14.74 -22.75 18.63
C ASP A 546 15.63 -23.85 18.04
N ALA A 547 15.04 -24.98 17.62
CA ALA A 547 15.77 -26.05 16.94
C ALA A 547 16.40 -25.57 15.62
N LEU A 548 15.70 -24.71 14.86
CA LEU A 548 16.20 -24.15 13.61
C LEU A 548 17.40 -23.23 13.81
N ARG A 549 17.38 -22.39 14.85
CA ARG A 549 18.53 -21.55 15.20
C ARG A 549 19.77 -22.40 15.52
N VAL A 550 19.59 -23.55 16.19
CA VAL A 550 20.69 -24.49 16.44
C VAL A 550 21.16 -25.15 15.14
N LEU A 551 20.25 -25.59 14.28
CA LEU A 551 20.58 -26.17 12.97
C LEU A 551 21.39 -25.20 12.11
N ALA A 552 20.95 -23.94 12.00
CA ALA A 552 21.67 -22.90 11.27
C ALA A 552 23.10 -22.71 11.81
N ARG A 553 23.28 -22.71 13.15
CA ARG A 553 24.61 -22.67 13.77
C ARG A 553 25.47 -23.87 13.41
N VAL A 554 24.90 -25.08 13.37
CA VAL A 554 25.63 -26.29 12.96
C VAL A 554 26.06 -26.20 11.50
N LEU A 555 25.16 -25.77 10.60
CA LEU A 555 25.45 -25.63 9.17
C LEU A 555 26.50 -24.54 8.90
N ARG A 556 26.48 -23.43 9.63
CA ARG A 556 27.54 -22.40 9.59
C ARG A 556 28.90 -22.96 9.99
N ARG A 557 28.97 -23.71 11.11
CA ARG A 557 30.22 -24.36 11.55
C ARG A 557 30.77 -25.35 10.54
N ARG A 558 29.89 -26.02 9.79
CA ARG A 558 30.24 -26.90 8.67
C ARG A 558 30.59 -26.14 7.38
N ARG A 559 30.53 -24.80 7.39
CA ARG A 559 30.77 -23.91 6.26
C ARG A 559 29.80 -24.11 5.09
N VAL A 560 28.57 -24.53 5.38
CA VAL A 560 27.51 -24.70 4.37
C VAL A 560 26.74 -23.39 4.14
N LEU A 561 26.45 -22.62 5.21
CA LEU A 561 25.75 -21.32 5.15
C LEU A 561 26.74 -20.15 5.12
N VAL A 562 27.68 -20.12 4.19
CA VAL A 562 28.74 -19.10 4.16
C VAL A 562 28.48 -18.08 3.06
N GLY A 563 28.30 -16.82 3.44
CA GLY A 563 28.37 -15.68 2.51
C GLY A 563 27.07 -14.92 2.31
N ASP A 564 25.91 -15.53 2.57
CA ASP A 564 24.61 -14.90 2.40
C ASP A 564 23.93 -14.55 3.75
N LEU A 565 24.46 -13.51 4.40
CA LEU A 565 23.89 -13.00 5.66
C LEU A 565 22.49 -12.40 5.47
N ASP A 566 22.14 -12.01 4.25
CA ASP A 566 20.86 -11.39 3.93
C ASP A 566 19.73 -12.42 3.96
N ASN A 567 19.96 -13.58 3.33
CA ASN A 567 19.02 -14.68 3.38
C ASN A 567 18.94 -15.26 4.81
N GLU A 568 20.05 -15.32 5.54
CA GLU A 568 20.00 -15.77 6.94
C GLU A 568 19.20 -14.79 7.84
N LEU A 569 19.35 -13.48 7.67
CA LEU A 569 18.52 -12.47 8.35
C LEU A 569 17.04 -12.69 8.03
N ARG A 570 16.71 -12.92 6.76
CA ARG A 570 15.33 -13.21 6.31
C ARG A 570 14.77 -14.42 7.05
N ILE A 571 15.51 -15.53 7.07
CA ILE A 571 15.10 -16.77 7.73
C ILE A 571 14.96 -16.58 9.24
N ALA A 572 15.86 -15.83 9.87
CA ALA A 572 15.77 -15.51 11.30
C ALA A 572 14.49 -14.72 11.63
N MET A 573 14.10 -13.75 10.79
CA MET A 573 12.86 -12.99 10.96
C MET A 573 11.61 -13.85 10.74
N ILE A 574 11.61 -14.72 9.72
CA ILE A 574 10.51 -15.66 9.49
C ILE A 574 10.38 -16.61 10.68
N ALA A 575 11.47 -17.21 11.15
CA ALA A 575 11.43 -18.10 12.32
C ALA A 575 11.01 -17.36 13.60
N ALA A 576 11.42 -16.11 13.78
CA ALA A 576 11.00 -15.27 14.89
C ALA A 576 9.48 -15.06 14.93
N ALA A 577 8.81 -15.07 13.78
CA ALA A 577 7.35 -14.96 13.72
C ALA A 577 6.61 -16.13 14.41
N SER A 578 7.30 -17.19 14.83
CA SER A 578 6.73 -18.19 15.74
C SER A 578 6.34 -17.62 17.12
N PHE A 579 6.93 -16.49 17.53
CA PHE A 579 6.66 -15.82 18.80
C PHE A 579 5.67 -14.66 18.62
N GLU A 580 4.46 -14.79 19.16
CA GLU A 580 3.43 -13.74 19.00
C GLU A 580 3.72 -12.48 19.84
N LYS A 581 4.23 -12.68 21.06
CA LYS A 581 4.55 -11.60 22.00
C LYS A 581 5.77 -10.83 21.49
N ILE A 582 5.60 -9.51 21.38
CA ILE A 582 6.63 -8.61 20.81
C ILE A 582 7.98 -8.73 21.51
N GLU A 583 8.00 -8.90 22.84
CA GLU A 583 9.25 -9.04 23.61
C GLU A 583 9.96 -10.36 23.33
N ASP A 584 9.22 -11.47 23.24
CA ASP A 584 9.79 -12.80 22.97
C ASP A 584 10.29 -12.88 21.52
N TRP A 585 9.53 -12.32 20.57
CA TRP A 585 9.91 -12.14 19.17
C TRP A 585 11.21 -11.34 19.05
N ALA A 586 11.27 -10.16 19.66
CA ALA A 586 12.42 -9.27 19.59
C ALA A 586 13.66 -9.90 20.23
N LYS A 587 13.48 -10.60 21.36
CA LYS A 587 14.56 -11.33 22.04
C LYS A 587 15.10 -12.48 21.20
N PHE A 588 14.22 -13.28 20.60
CA PHE A 588 14.63 -14.40 19.75
C PHE A 588 15.41 -13.91 18.53
N PHE A 589 14.85 -12.94 17.79
CA PHE A 589 15.51 -12.35 16.63
C PHE A 589 16.83 -11.69 17.01
N GLY A 590 16.84 -10.86 18.07
CA GLY A 590 18.05 -10.20 18.59
C GLY A 590 19.18 -11.18 18.91
N GLY A 591 18.83 -12.34 19.47
CA GLY A 591 19.78 -13.42 19.72
C GLY A 591 20.35 -14.02 18.44
N TRP A 592 19.53 -14.30 17.44
CA TRP A 592 19.98 -14.89 16.17
C TRP A 592 20.80 -13.89 15.35
N ILE A 593 20.33 -12.65 15.20
CA ILE A 593 21.05 -11.62 14.43
C ILE A 593 22.41 -11.28 15.05
N THR A 594 22.55 -11.42 16.37
CA THR A 594 23.86 -11.31 17.04
C THR A 594 24.82 -12.41 16.59
N GLU A 595 24.34 -13.66 16.41
CA GLU A 595 25.17 -14.73 15.86
C GLU A 595 25.57 -14.44 14.40
N ILE A 596 24.63 -13.96 13.58
CA ILE A 596 24.89 -13.60 12.17
C ILE A 596 25.93 -12.47 12.10
N ALA A 597 25.80 -11.45 12.96
CA ALA A 597 26.71 -10.30 12.99
C ALA A 597 28.16 -10.70 13.27
N PHE A 598 28.40 -11.69 14.15
CA PHE A 598 29.74 -12.18 14.45
C PHE A 598 30.38 -13.02 13.33
N GLU A 599 29.59 -13.47 12.37
CA GLU A 599 30.08 -14.20 11.18
C GLU A 599 30.44 -13.26 10.03
N ALA A 600 30.11 -11.97 10.14
CA ALA A 600 30.52 -10.97 9.15
C ALA A 600 32.06 -10.89 9.10
N SER A 601 32.62 -11.11 7.92
CA SER A 601 34.07 -11.12 7.70
C SER A 601 34.57 -9.98 6.81
N ALA A 602 33.68 -9.36 6.02
CA ALA A 602 33.99 -8.30 5.07
C ALA A 602 33.24 -6.99 5.41
N LYS A 603 33.94 -5.86 5.26
CA LYS A 603 33.41 -4.52 5.54
C LYS A 603 32.11 -4.22 4.80
N ASP A 604 32.04 -4.56 3.52
CA ASP A 604 30.86 -4.28 2.68
C ASP A 604 29.64 -5.10 3.12
N THR A 605 29.84 -6.38 3.45
CA THR A 605 28.78 -7.25 3.94
C THR A 605 28.29 -6.80 5.33
N ALA A 606 29.21 -6.43 6.23
CA ALA A 606 28.86 -5.88 7.53
C ALA A 606 28.09 -4.54 7.41
N GLY A 607 28.50 -3.65 6.51
CA GLY A 607 27.84 -2.38 6.27
C GLY A 607 26.42 -2.52 5.70
N ARG A 608 26.21 -3.47 4.77
CA ARG A 608 24.87 -3.80 4.26
C ARG A 608 23.96 -4.36 5.36
N LEU A 609 24.46 -5.31 6.16
CA LEU A 609 23.71 -5.90 7.27
C LEU A 609 23.37 -4.86 8.35
N LEU A 610 24.33 -3.98 8.69
CA LEU A 610 24.13 -2.88 9.64
C LEU A 610 23.02 -1.92 9.18
N SER A 611 23.01 -1.56 7.90
CA SER A 611 21.98 -0.69 7.33
C SER A 611 20.60 -1.30 7.48
N LYS A 612 20.44 -2.59 7.15
CA LYS A 612 19.18 -3.32 7.32
C LYS A 612 18.75 -3.43 8.78
N LEU A 613 19.69 -3.72 9.68
CA LEU A 613 19.42 -3.78 11.12
C LEU A 613 18.90 -2.44 11.65
N ARG A 614 19.51 -1.34 11.24
CA ARG A 614 19.09 0.01 11.64
C ARG A 614 17.72 0.38 11.07
N TYR A 615 17.42 -0.03 9.84
CA TYR A 615 16.07 0.14 9.29
C TYR A 615 15.03 -0.69 10.03
N LEU A 616 15.33 -1.95 10.40
CA LEU A 616 14.45 -2.76 11.24
C LEU A 616 14.17 -2.08 12.59
N ILE A 617 15.21 -1.53 13.24
CA ILE A 617 15.06 -0.78 14.49
C ILE A 617 14.26 0.52 14.30
N GLN A 618 14.43 1.19 13.15
CA GLN A 618 13.63 2.37 12.81
C GLN A 618 12.16 2.01 12.62
N ILE A 619 11.85 0.87 12.00
CA ILE A 619 10.48 0.43 11.79
C ILE A 619 9.85 -0.05 13.11
N GLU A 620 10.57 -0.89 13.86
CA GLU A 620 10.14 -1.46 15.15
C GLU A 620 11.18 -1.15 16.26
N PRO A 621 11.00 -0.03 17.00
CA PRO A 621 11.95 0.42 18.03
C PRO A 621 12.18 -0.60 19.16
N THR A 622 11.26 -1.53 19.40
CA THR A 622 11.43 -2.58 20.43
C THR A 622 12.67 -3.45 20.17
N LEU A 623 13.08 -3.58 18.91
CA LEU A 623 14.29 -4.32 18.52
C LEU A 623 15.58 -3.68 19.07
N ALA A 624 15.61 -2.36 19.31
CA ALA A 624 16.83 -1.65 19.71
C ALA A 624 17.53 -2.29 20.91
N ARG A 625 16.75 -2.67 21.93
CA ARG A 625 17.27 -3.30 23.15
C ARG A 625 17.94 -4.65 22.89
N TYR A 626 17.35 -5.46 22.02
CA TYR A 626 17.78 -6.84 21.79
C TYR A 626 18.81 -6.97 20.68
N CYS A 627 18.89 -5.98 19.78
CA CYS A 627 19.83 -5.93 18.66
C CYS A 627 21.09 -5.09 18.97
N ALA A 628 21.19 -4.45 20.13
CA ALA A 628 22.31 -3.56 20.47
C ALA A 628 23.69 -4.21 20.33
N VAL A 629 23.82 -5.50 20.69
CA VAL A 629 25.10 -6.24 20.55
C VAL A 629 25.45 -6.46 19.08
N ALA A 630 24.47 -6.82 18.25
CA ALA A 630 24.66 -6.98 16.81
C ALA A 630 25.02 -5.66 16.13
N ASP A 631 24.34 -4.55 16.46
CA ASP A 631 24.65 -3.22 15.93
C ASP A 631 26.08 -2.80 16.30
N ALA A 632 26.48 -3.00 17.56
CA ALA A 632 27.83 -2.71 18.02
C ALA A 632 28.89 -3.55 17.28
N ALA A 633 28.67 -4.87 17.15
CA ALA A 633 29.57 -5.77 16.45
C ALA A 633 29.74 -5.42 14.96
N LEU A 634 28.67 -5.00 14.29
CA LEU A 634 28.74 -4.58 12.89
C LEU A 634 29.38 -3.20 12.72
N THR A 635 29.16 -2.29 13.68
CA THR A 635 29.73 -0.94 13.65
C THR A 635 31.27 -0.97 13.70
N THR A 636 31.90 -1.97 14.33
CA THR A 636 33.37 -2.07 14.37
C THR A 636 34.01 -2.26 12.98
N PHE A 637 33.25 -2.65 11.96
CA PHE A 637 33.74 -2.75 10.58
C PHE A 637 33.69 -1.41 9.82
N THR A 638 32.97 -0.42 10.36
CA THR A 638 32.78 0.89 9.71
C THR A 638 33.87 1.91 10.06
N HIS A 639 34.53 1.73 11.20
CA HIS A 639 35.78 2.40 11.58
C HIS A 639 36.97 1.70 10.93
#